data_AF-A0A061S0K7-F1
#
_entry.id   AF-A0A061S0K7-F1
#
_cell.length_a   1.000
_cell.length_b   1.000
_cell.length_c   1.000
_cell.angle_alpha   90.00
_cell.angle_beta   90.00
_cell.angle_gamma   90.00
#
_symmetry.space_group_name_H-M   'P 1'
#
loop_
_entity.id
_entity.type
_entity.pdbx_description
1 polymer ?
#
loop_
_entity_poly.entity_id
_entity_poly.type
_entity_poly.pdbx_seq_one_letter_code
_entity_poly.pdbx_strand_id
1 'polypeptide(L)'
;YLHDHTPKPVSDAEAVASAAVQCAQDMGAKAVIVLTTTGRSAGLVAKYKPTMPVFVCSKYPEVAKQSRTLYGTHGVLSDTVLTKVHSIIPHVQAYAKMLGNEIKNGDQVVFISRRPQRHPQDTQRLVFRTAVVGNPLGTVEMPESSYKGERTIFYRSTKVGLDTLLDLDKYQFVQRKTKIVCTMGPKCWSEDMIGQLLDAGMNVARLNFSHGDHEAHLQVLQRFRKVVAERGSHAACLLDTKGPEIRTAMLRGHEPILLEAGQSIVVEAVGDGYTEFEGYKEEGGETRIGLSYAKLCQSVRPGNTILLADGTISIEVEEILGERELRGRVMNSKKLGERKNCNLPGVKVDIPVLTAKDIDDLQNFCCKHKMDFVAASFVQSKEDVLFIRKVLDEAGGKTVRIISKIENQEGLKNFDEILEVTDGVMVARGDLGMEIPVEKVTLAQKYIVTRANIAGRFVICATQMLESMIEAYSPTRAEMTDVANAVFDGVDAVMLSGETANGAFPAQAVDTMARICRSAEIGVNYYQVFDFIRKFTAKPVGTVEAMVSTLAKSSNDIKPGMIVVFSEGGKVARMVSKYRSCVPVLVVTSNRELARHCQVMFGLYTMMLDKPVSSMSKMKDAVHDAIIFGQNAGLCVAGKEVVVLFSTMVTASGTEAAAERQMYITSCPGELEMSKLGTMQPLTARSREQGIDVAKTLSLRSTIIDLPMLFQSSTPVRKTKIIATIGPNSSTEEMIGRMMDEGMDVARFNMAIMSIDEIRPIVALVRKVAEEKKKTCAILVDTCGPRVRTCKLVDGPETRVPVESITLRKGQSVILAPHDPASPEPFHGWSTEKETRILVNLPDLGFQVGPKTQVLLADGTIRLEVTEVNGSEATAMVMNDALLKPYKSCNILGVQLNLPILNTRDRADLDAAVELEVDMVAASFVQSKSDLEYVREELASMGGSEMKLIAKIETIAALKELDGILEEADGVMIARGDLGTYITPEKVFLAQNMITTKANIQGKFVILARHCLQSMVNNPRPTRAEMTDVANAVLDGVHCVMLSAETAVGSFPAESVSTMSAILRNSEAATNYPTQHSFIRDVTAKPMTTEEGIAGAVAKAQLDGSSNLIVVITESARMADLIAKFKSCVPILVVTTDPKVAACTKIAFAQYPFLVPVLGNRSSLPKLVRRAVDFARDEKIYFGGAVTVVHGANEPNAEIEPVMQIWSEQDLKD
;
A
#
# COMPACT_ATOMS: atom_id res chain seq x y z
N TYR A 1 18.20 15.36 -16.12
CA TYR A 1 17.57 16.67 -16.47
C TYR A 1 16.80 16.61 -17.78
N LEU A 2 17.42 16.67 -18.97
CA LEU A 2 16.68 16.71 -20.25
C LEU A 2 15.80 15.47 -20.48
N HIS A 3 16.24 14.28 -20.05
CA HIS A 3 15.42 13.06 -20.08
C HIS A 3 14.13 13.19 -19.27
N ASP A 4 14.19 13.89 -18.14
CA ASP A 4 13.11 13.94 -17.15
C ASP A 4 12.12 15.09 -17.41
N HIS A 5 12.58 16.14 -18.13
CA HIS A 5 11.83 17.38 -18.35
C HIS A 5 11.37 17.57 -19.81
N THR A 6 11.60 16.59 -20.69
CA THR A 6 11.02 16.62 -22.04
C THR A 6 9.52 16.32 -21.95
N PRO A 7 8.62 17.13 -22.58
CA PRO A 7 7.18 16.89 -22.57
C PRO A 7 6.84 15.48 -23.08
N LYS A 8 5.92 14.80 -22.39
CA LYS A 8 5.50 13.43 -22.71
C LYS A 8 4.01 13.41 -23.10
N PRO A 9 3.59 12.53 -24.04
CA PRO A 9 4.41 11.53 -24.73
C PRO A 9 5.34 12.13 -25.79
N VAL A 10 6.47 11.46 -26.06
CA VAL A 10 7.40 11.84 -27.13
C VAL A 10 7.19 10.97 -28.37
N SER A 11 7.72 11.39 -29.52
CA SER A 11 7.67 10.57 -30.75
C SER A 11 8.48 9.27 -30.64
N ASP A 12 8.10 8.23 -31.38
CA ASP A 12 8.83 6.95 -31.48
C ASP A 12 10.34 7.15 -31.68
N ALA A 13 10.71 8.02 -32.62
CA ALA A 13 12.10 8.26 -32.97
C ALA A 13 12.87 8.93 -31.83
N GLU A 14 12.23 9.86 -31.12
CA GLU A 14 12.84 10.53 -29.98
C GLU A 14 12.96 9.59 -28.78
N ALA A 15 11.93 8.79 -28.51
CA ALA A 15 11.96 7.77 -27.47
C ALA A 15 13.13 6.80 -27.69
N VAL A 16 13.32 6.28 -28.91
CA VAL A 16 14.42 5.37 -29.26
C VAL A 16 15.79 6.04 -29.12
N ALA A 17 15.94 7.30 -29.52
CA ALA A 17 17.19 8.03 -29.37
C ALA A 17 17.54 8.29 -27.90
N SER A 18 16.55 8.75 -27.11
CA SER A 18 16.63 8.97 -25.67
C SER A 18 17.02 7.67 -24.94
N ALA A 19 16.33 6.59 -25.28
CA ALA A 19 16.58 5.22 -24.84
C ALA A 19 18.02 4.77 -25.11
N ALA A 20 18.50 4.94 -26.35
CA ALA A 20 19.82 4.47 -26.75
C ALA A 20 20.95 5.22 -26.02
N VAL A 21 20.83 6.54 -25.84
CA VAL A 21 21.78 7.33 -25.04
C VAL A 21 21.78 6.86 -23.59
N GLN A 22 20.60 6.61 -23.02
CA GLN A 22 20.49 6.15 -21.64
C GLN A 22 21.11 4.77 -21.45
N CYS A 23 20.83 3.85 -22.37
CA CYS A 23 21.41 2.50 -22.36
C CYS A 23 22.94 2.54 -22.46
N ALA A 24 23.48 3.39 -23.34
CA ALA A 24 24.92 3.60 -23.49
C ALA A 24 25.57 4.07 -22.18
N GLN A 25 24.93 4.98 -21.45
CA GLN A 25 25.41 5.45 -20.15
C GLN A 25 25.34 4.34 -19.08
N ASP A 26 24.20 3.67 -18.97
CA ASP A 26 23.95 2.67 -17.92
C ASP A 26 24.89 1.47 -18.05
N MET A 27 25.27 1.09 -19.28
CA MET A 27 26.19 -0.03 -19.53
C MET A 27 27.67 0.37 -19.60
N GLY A 28 27.98 1.67 -19.51
CA GLY A 28 29.34 2.17 -19.70
C GLY A 28 29.88 1.96 -21.13
N ALA A 29 29.04 2.14 -22.15
CA ALA A 29 29.43 1.96 -23.54
C ALA A 29 30.55 2.93 -23.96
N LYS A 30 31.50 2.42 -24.73
CA LYS A 30 32.66 3.18 -25.20
C LYS A 30 32.30 4.19 -26.28
N ALA A 31 31.22 3.92 -27.03
CA ALA A 31 30.73 4.78 -28.11
C ALA A 31 29.27 4.51 -28.48
N VAL A 32 28.63 5.53 -29.05
CA VAL A 32 27.35 5.41 -29.78
C VAL A 32 27.63 5.55 -31.28
N ILE A 33 27.08 4.66 -32.10
CA ILE A 33 27.28 4.63 -33.55
C ILE A 33 25.93 4.85 -34.24
N VAL A 34 25.80 5.95 -34.97
CA VAL A 34 24.56 6.36 -35.64
C VAL A 34 24.69 6.18 -37.14
N LEU A 35 23.94 5.23 -37.70
CA LEU A 35 23.85 5.01 -39.14
C LEU A 35 22.72 5.89 -39.70
N THR A 36 23.05 6.89 -40.51
CA THR A 36 22.04 7.84 -41.02
C THR A 36 22.34 8.39 -42.41
N THR A 37 21.29 8.63 -43.19
CA THR A 37 21.35 9.30 -44.51
C THR A 37 20.88 10.75 -44.47
N THR A 38 20.30 11.21 -43.36
CA THR A 38 19.71 12.56 -43.25
C THR A 38 20.26 13.38 -42.10
N GLY A 39 21.04 12.77 -41.19
CA GLY A 39 21.56 13.45 -39.99
C GLY A 39 20.54 13.63 -38.86
N ARG A 40 19.23 13.49 -39.12
CA ARG A 40 18.16 13.71 -38.11
C ARG A 40 18.34 12.84 -36.85
N SER A 41 18.68 11.56 -37.02
CA SER A 41 18.93 10.65 -35.91
C SER A 41 20.11 11.09 -35.04
N ALA A 42 21.16 11.64 -35.64
CA ALA A 42 22.30 12.16 -34.91
C ALA A 42 21.91 13.40 -34.08
N GLY A 43 21.04 14.27 -34.63
CA GLY A 43 20.50 15.42 -33.90
C GLY A 43 19.70 15.02 -32.66
N LEU A 44 18.83 14.00 -32.78
CA LEU A 44 18.06 13.46 -31.65
C LEU A 44 18.96 12.85 -30.58
N VAL A 45 20.02 12.14 -30.96
CA VAL A 45 21.00 11.57 -30.02
C VAL A 45 21.78 12.68 -29.30
N ALA A 46 22.28 13.65 -30.06
CA ALA A 46 23.04 14.78 -29.52
C ALA A 46 22.24 15.65 -28.55
N LYS A 47 20.90 15.76 -28.74
CA LYS A 47 19.98 16.46 -27.82
C LYS A 47 20.15 15.98 -26.38
N TYR A 48 20.34 14.68 -26.16
CA TYR A 48 20.42 14.06 -24.83
C TYR A 48 21.83 14.06 -24.22
N LYS A 49 22.80 14.73 -24.85
CA LYS A 49 24.15 14.97 -24.31
C LYS A 49 24.85 13.67 -23.83
N PRO A 50 25.09 12.70 -24.73
CA PRO A 50 25.80 11.47 -24.38
C PRO A 50 27.18 11.77 -23.78
N THR A 51 27.59 10.99 -22.78
CA THR A 51 28.88 11.14 -22.08
C THR A 51 30.04 10.48 -22.84
N MET A 52 29.73 9.68 -23.85
CA MET A 52 30.65 9.01 -24.76
C MET A 52 30.54 9.61 -26.18
N PRO A 53 31.59 9.47 -27.02
CA PRO A 53 31.55 9.98 -28.39
C PRO A 53 30.49 9.28 -29.25
N VAL A 54 29.90 10.05 -30.15
CA VAL A 54 28.89 9.60 -31.11
C VAL A 54 29.46 9.56 -32.52
N PHE A 55 29.71 8.39 -33.09
CA PHE A 55 30.18 8.25 -34.45
C PHE A 55 29.00 8.21 -35.43
N VAL A 56 28.89 9.24 -36.27
CA VAL A 56 27.80 9.37 -37.24
C VAL A 56 28.28 8.85 -38.58
N CYS A 57 27.88 7.64 -38.93
CA CYS A 57 28.29 6.99 -40.17
C CYS A 57 27.27 7.26 -41.28
N SER A 58 27.74 7.83 -42.39
CA SER A 58 26.92 8.11 -43.56
C SER A 58 27.69 7.82 -44.85
N LYS A 59 26.96 7.42 -45.90
CA LYS A 59 27.48 7.38 -47.27
C LYS A 59 27.47 8.74 -47.96
N TYR A 60 26.84 9.75 -47.36
CA TYR A 60 26.75 11.11 -47.91
C TYR A 60 27.76 12.01 -47.20
N PRO A 61 28.77 12.54 -47.91
CA PRO A 61 29.79 13.41 -47.32
C PRO A 61 29.21 14.61 -46.58
N GLU A 62 28.16 15.23 -47.13
CA GLU A 62 27.52 16.40 -46.51
C GLU A 62 26.88 16.07 -45.16
N VAL A 63 26.26 14.91 -45.01
CA VAL A 63 25.67 14.48 -43.73
C VAL A 63 26.77 14.22 -42.70
N ALA A 64 27.88 13.58 -43.10
CA ALA A 64 29.02 13.35 -42.22
C ALA A 64 29.64 14.68 -41.77
N LYS A 65 29.83 15.66 -42.67
CA LYS A 65 30.35 16.99 -42.33
C LYS A 65 29.40 17.74 -41.40
N GLN A 66 28.12 17.85 -41.78
CA GLN A 66 27.09 18.55 -41.02
C GLN A 66 26.92 17.96 -39.62
N SER A 67 27.02 16.64 -39.48
CA SER A 67 26.86 16.01 -38.18
C SER A 67 27.84 16.55 -37.15
N ARG A 68 29.07 16.93 -37.53
CA ARG A 68 30.13 17.43 -36.63
C ARG A 68 29.76 18.72 -35.87
N THR A 69 28.72 19.44 -36.28
CA THR A 69 28.22 20.61 -35.55
C THR A 69 27.37 20.22 -34.34
N LEU A 70 26.98 18.95 -34.23
CA LEU A 70 26.16 18.41 -33.15
C LEU A 70 27.03 17.97 -31.97
N TYR A 71 26.49 18.15 -30.75
CA TYR A 71 27.20 17.86 -29.50
C TYR A 71 27.76 16.42 -29.45
N GLY A 72 29.08 16.30 -29.19
CA GLY A 72 29.76 15.03 -28.97
C GLY A 72 29.83 14.11 -30.18
N THR A 73 29.54 14.62 -31.39
CA THR A 73 29.46 13.80 -32.60
C THR A 73 30.71 13.89 -33.49
N HIS A 74 31.00 12.79 -34.18
CA HIS A 74 32.10 12.66 -35.13
C HIS A 74 31.60 12.00 -36.43
N GLY A 75 31.59 12.76 -37.52
CA GLY A 75 31.18 12.26 -38.83
C GLY A 75 32.20 11.32 -39.46
N VAL A 76 31.77 10.10 -39.77
CA VAL A 76 32.55 9.03 -40.42
C VAL A 76 31.93 8.73 -41.79
N LEU A 77 32.71 8.92 -42.86
CA LEU A 77 32.29 8.54 -44.21
C LEU A 77 32.48 7.03 -44.40
N SER A 78 31.46 6.34 -44.89
CA SER A 78 31.53 4.90 -45.15
C SER A 78 30.65 4.50 -46.33
N ASP A 79 31.25 3.79 -47.29
CA ASP A 79 30.57 3.25 -48.48
C ASP A 79 29.80 1.96 -48.19
N THR A 80 30.04 1.33 -47.03
CA THR A 80 29.40 0.08 -46.65
C THR A 80 27.89 0.28 -46.45
N VAL A 81 27.08 -0.59 -47.07
CA VAL A 81 25.62 -0.54 -47.02
C VAL A 81 25.13 -0.52 -45.57
N LEU A 82 24.27 0.45 -45.25
CA LEU A 82 23.64 0.72 -43.94
C LEU A 82 22.86 -0.47 -43.31
N THR A 83 22.94 -1.67 -43.91
CA THR A 83 22.22 -2.87 -43.53
C THR A 83 23.05 -3.87 -42.73
N LYS A 84 24.39 -3.87 -42.82
CA LYS A 84 25.27 -4.75 -42.02
C LYS A 84 26.00 -3.93 -40.95
N VAL A 85 25.44 -3.94 -39.74
CA VAL A 85 25.90 -3.11 -38.62
C VAL A 85 27.33 -3.46 -38.19
N HIS A 86 27.70 -4.74 -38.16
CA HIS A 86 29.04 -5.16 -37.72
C HIS A 86 30.17 -4.76 -38.66
N SER A 87 29.91 -4.59 -39.97
CA SER A 87 30.96 -4.18 -40.92
C SER A 87 31.40 -2.71 -40.75
N ILE A 88 30.69 -1.91 -39.96
CA ILE A 88 31.11 -0.53 -39.65
C ILE A 88 32.12 -0.46 -38.50
N ILE A 89 32.19 -1.49 -37.66
CA ILE A 89 32.99 -1.50 -36.43
C ILE A 89 34.47 -1.20 -36.73
N PRO A 90 35.13 -1.84 -37.72
CA PRO A 90 36.54 -1.56 -38.01
C PRO A 90 36.80 -0.10 -38.43
N HIS A 91 35.89 0.50 -39.21
CA HIS A 91 35.99 1.90 -39.61
C HIS A 91 35.86 2.85 -38.42
N VAL A 92 34.94 2.56 -37.50
CA VAL A 92 34.77 3.34 -36.27
C VAL A 92 35.97 3.15 -35.35
N GLN A 93 36.52 1.94 -35.20
CA GLN A 93 37.72 1.68 -34.39
C GLN A 93 38.93 2.46 -34.91
N ALA A 94 39.15 2.49 -36.22
CA ALA A 94 40.24 3.26 -36.82
C ALA A 94 40.09 4.76 -36.52
N TYR A 95 38.89 5.32 -36.69
CA TYR A 95 38.64 6.72 -36.42
C TYR A 95 38.71 7.06 -34.92
N ALA A 96 38.17 6.19 -34.06
CA ALA A 96 38.20 6.35 -32.62
C ALA A 96 39.64 6.33 -32.07
N LYS A 97 40.50 5.47 -32.64
CA LYS A 97 41.94 5.44 -32.33
C LYS A 97 42.63 6.76 -32.68
N MET A 98 42.31 7.37 -33.83
CA MET A 98 42.85 8.69 -34.21
C MET A 98 42.45 9.80 -33.22
N LEU A 99 41.29 9.68 -32.57
CA LEU A 99 40.81 10.63 -31.57
C LEU A 99 41.34 10.35 -30.15
N GLY A 100 42.21 9.34 -29.97
CA GLY A 100 42.70 8.93 -28.65
C GLY A 100 41.67 8.16 -27.81
N ASN A 101 40.53 7.74 -28.38
CA ASN A 101 39.50 6.94 -27.72
C ASN A 101 39.45 5.52 -28.32
N GLU A 102 40.52 4.74 -28.11
CA GLU A 102 40.61 3.38 -28.65
C GLU A 102 39.46 2.49 -28.15
N ILE A 103 38.76 1.83 -29.07
CA ILE A 103 37.69 0.86 -28.80
C ILE A 103 38.27 -0.55 -28.97
N LYS A 104 38.35 -1.29 -27.87
CA LYS A 104 39.01 -2.60 -27.75
C LYS A 104 38.01 -3.76 -27.78
N ASN A 105 38.52 -4.98 -27.96
CA ASN A 105 37.70 -6.18 -27.80
C ASN A 105 37.21 -6.28 -26.34
N GLY A 106 35.93 -6.60 -26.15
CA GLY A 106 35.23 -6.58 -24.86
C GLY A 106 34.46 -5.28 -24.60
N ASP A 107 34.77 -4.19 -25.32
CA ASP A 107 34.06 -2.92 -25.15
C ASP A 107 32.61 -3.02 -25.66
N GLN A 108 31.69 -2.38 -24.93
CA GLN A 108 30.29 -2.28 -25.30
C GLN A 108 30.05 -1.06 -26.18
N VAL A 109 29.26 -1.23 -27.24
CA VAL A 109 28.85 -0.15 -28.15
C VAL A 109 27.36 -0.20 -28.44
N VAL A 110 26.78 0.97 -28.70
CA VAL A 110 25.36 1.15 -29.03
C VAL A 110 25.22 1.57 -30.49
N PHE A 111 24.31 0.95 -31.23
CA PHE A 111 23.97 1.34 -32.60
C PHE A 111 22.55 1.90 -32.71
N ILE A 112 22.41 2.94 -33.53
CA ILE A 112 21.12 3.52 -33.90
C ILE A 112 21.04 3.55 -35.42
N SER A 113 19.98 2.99 -35.99
CA SER A 113 19.80 2.87 -37.45
C SER A 113 18.32 2.94 -37.83
N ARG A 114 17.99 3.04 -39.12
CA ARG A 114 16.61 2.96 -39.62
C ARG A 114 16.34 1.59 -40.25
N ARG A 115 15.11 1.07 -40.11
CA ARG A 115 14.69 -0.16 -40.78
C ARG A 115 14.50 0.09 -42.29
N PRO A 116 14.93 -0.83 -43.19
CA PRO A 116 14.60 -0.76 -44.61
C PRO A 116 13.09 -0.95 -44.83
N GLN A 117 12.48 -0.14 -45.70
CA GLN A 117 11.06 -0.19 -46.03
C GLN A 117 10.74 -1.40 -46.92
N ARG A 118 9.67 -2.15 -46.63
CA ARG A 118 9.12 -3.18 -47.54
C ARG A 118 7.61 -3.05 -47.79
N HIS A 119 6.85 -2.47 -46.85
CA HIS A 119 5.40 -2.22 -47.02
C HIS A 119 5.08 -0.72 -46.97
N PRO A 120 4.02 -0.25 -47.65
CA PRO A 120 3.59 1.15 -47.64
C PRO A 120 3.25 1.70 -46.25
N GLN A 121 2.80 0.82 -45.34
CA GLN A 121 2.44 1.17 -43.96
C GLN A 121 3.64 1.17 -42.99
N ASP A 122 4.78 0.60 -43.40
CA ASP A 122 6.01 0.60 -42.59
C ASP A 122 6.70 1.97 -42.75
N THR A 123 6.49 2.89 -41.80
CA THR A 123 7.27 4.13 -41.72
C THR A 123 8.73 3.82 -41.37
N GLN A 124 9.70 4.65 -41.80
CA GLN A 124 11.13 4.46 -41.47
C GLN A 124 11.39 4.65 -39.96
N ARG A 125 11.10 3.63 -39.14
CA ARG A 125 11.28 3.68 -37.68
C ARG A 125 12.74 3.43 -37.28
N LEU A 126 13.14 4.03 -36.16
CA LEU A 126 14.48 3.81 -35.59
C LEU A 126 14.56 2.44 -34.91
N VAL A 127 15.70 1.81 -35.10
CA VAL A 127 16.09 0.56 -34.45
C VAL A 127 17.32 0.85 -33.63
N PHE A 128 17.24 0.49 -32.36
CA PHE A 128 18.34 0.56 -31.41
C PHE A 128 18.90 -0.85 -31.17
N ARG A 129 20.22 -0.98 -31.20
CA ARG A 129 20.94 -2.25 -31.01
C ARG A 129 22.11 -2.09 -30.06
N THR A 130 22.43 -3.14 -29.35
CA THR A 130 23.66 -3.21 -28.53
C THR A 130 24.55 -4.32 -29.03
N ALA A 131 25.86 -4.13 -28.96
CA ALA A 131 26.85 -5.14 -29.31
C ALA A 131 28.09 -5.02 -28.42
N VAL A 132 28.80 -6.14 -28.27
CA VAL A 132 30.15 -6.20 -27.70
C VAL A 132 31.13 -6.31 -28.87
N VAL A 133 32.18 -5.50 -28.87
CA VAL A 133 33.23 -5.55 -29.89
C VAL A 133 34.10 -6.78 -29.66
N GLY A 134 34.31 -7.63 -30.66
CA GLY A 134 35.10 -8.87 -30.51
C GLY A 134 34.33 -10.03 -29.88
N ASN A 135 34.97 -10.81 -28.99
CA ASN A 135 34.36 -12.01 -28.39
C ASN A 135 33.47 -11.65 -27.17
N PRO A 136 32.17 -11.98 -27.19
CA PRO A 136 31.22 -11.65 -26.12
C PRO A 136 31.43 -12.41 -24.79
N LEU A 137 32.32 -13.41 -24.72
CA LEU A 137 32.60 -14.19 -23.50
C LEU A 137 33.59 -13.52 -22.53
N GLY A 138 34.30 -12.48 -22.97
CA GLY A 138 35.27 -11.74 -22.14
C GLY A 138 34.65 -10.64 -21.28
N THR A 139 33.50 -10.89 -20.64
CA THR A 139 32.78 -9.86 -19.88
C THR A 139 33.46 -9.51 -18.57
N VAL A 140 33.57 -8.21 -18.30
CA VAL A 140 33.89 -7.61 -16.99
C VAL A 140 32.88 -8.09 -15.95
N GLU A 141 33.34 -8.51 -14.76
CA GLU A 141 32.47 -8.79 -13.61
C GLU A 141 31.62 -7.55 -13.33
N MET A 142 30.31 -7.68 -13.48
CA MET A 142 29.36 -6.60 -13.23
C MET A 142 28.92 -6.65 -11.77
N PRO A 143 28.81 -5.51 -11.08
CA PRO A 143 28.34 -5.48 -9.71
C PRO A 143 26.94 -6.09 -9.62
N GLU A 144 26.70 -6.89 -8.57
CA GLU A 144 25.37 -7.42 -8.29
C GLU A 144 24.37 -6.28 -8.08
N SER A 145 23.14 -6.49 -8.55
CA SER A 145 22.08 -5.49 -8.48
C SER A 145 21.43 -5.39 -7.09
N SER A 146 22.20 -5.51 -6.00
CA SER A 146 21.68 -5.42 -4.63
C SER A 146 21.69 -3.99 -4.09
N TYR A 147 20.83 -3.72 -3.11
CA TYR A 147 20.81 -2.44 -2.40
C TYR A 147 22.01 -2.36 -1.45
N LYS A 148 22.87 -1.34 -1.60
CA LYS A 148 24.10 -1.20 -0.77
C LYS A 148 23.99 -0.20 0.38
N GLY A 149 22.85 0.45 0.57
CA GLY A 149 22.65 1.40 1.67
C GLY A 149 22.40 0.68 3.00
N GLU A 150 23.01 1.18 4.08
CA GLU A 150 22.69 0.73 5.44
C GLU A 150 21.22 1.00 5.78
N ARG A 151 20.74 2.20 5.43
CA ARG A 151 19.35 2.62 5.59
C ARG A 151 18.55 2.33 4.34
N THR A 152 17.46 1.57 4.43
CA THR A 152 16.58 1.33 3.29
C THR A 152 15.65 2.51 3.08
N ILE A 153 15.86 3.22 1.97
CA ILE A 153 14.97 4.28 1.52
C ILE A 153 13.88 3.63 0.66
N PHE A 154 12.62 3.75 1.05
CA PHE A 154 11.47 3.39 0.22
C PHE A 154 10.77 4.65 -0.27
N TYR A 155 10.30 4.59 -1.51
CA TYR A 155 9.70 5.72 -2.20
C TYR A 155 8.47 5.25 -2.97
N ARG A 156 7.30 5.76 -2.61
CA ARG A 156 6.01 5.51 -3.28
C ARG A 156 5.45 6.83 -3.78
N SER A 157 4.99 6.83 -5.02
CA SER A 157 4.15 7.91 -5.54
C SER A 157 2.92 7.36 -6.20
N THR A 158 1.80 8.03 -5.93
CA THR A 158 0.54 7.78 -6.61
C THR A 158 0.13 8.98 -7.46
N LYS A 159 -0.70 8.72 -8.47
CA LYS A 159 -1.25 9.72 -9.36
C LYS A 159 -2.75 9.46 -9.54
N VAL A 160 -3.56 10.11 -8.72
CA VAL A 160 -5.02 9.86 -8.59
C VAL A 160 -5.80 11.12 -8.97
N GLY A 161 -6.88 10.97 -9.73
CA GLY A 161 -7.84 12.05 -10.00
C GLY A 161 -9.28 11.59 -9.81
N LEU A 162 -10.25 12.49 -9.93
CA LEU A 162 -11.68 12.15 -9.85
C LEU A 162 -12.09 11.14 -10.90
N ASP A 163 -11.52 11.24 -12.11
CA ASP A 163 -11.73 10.26 -13.18
C ASP A 163 -11.40 8.84 -12.71
N THR A 164 -10.31 8.71 -11.95
CA THR A 164 -9.81 7.43 -11.44
C THR A 164 -10.81 6.80 -10.47
N LEU A 165 -11.53 7.63 -9.70
CA LEU A 165 -12.53 7.20 -8.73
C LEU A 165 -13.88 6.89 -9.40
N LEU A 166 -14.37 7.79 -10.25
CA LEU A 166 -15.77 7.83 -10.68
C LEU A 166 -16.01 7.27 -12.10
N ASP A 167 -15.02 7.28 -12.99
CA ASP A 167 -15.18 6.86 -14.39
C ASP A 167 -14.91 5.34 -14.53
N LEU A 168 -15.91 4.51 -14.22
CA LEU A 168 -15.76 3.04 -14.27
C LEU A 168 -15.51 2.53 -15.71
N ASP A 169 -16.16 3.15 -16.71
CA ASP A 169 -16.07 2.74 -18.11
C ASP A 169 -14.65 2.95 -18.67
N LYS A 170 -13.99 4.05 -18.29
CA LYS A 170 -12.61 4.32 -18.71
C LYS A 170 -11.62 3.30 -18.18
N TYR A 171 -11.85 2.70 -17.02
CA TYR A 171 -10.86 1.81 -16.40
C TYR A 171 -11.20 0.32 -16.51
N GLN A 172 -12.32 -0.03 -17.16
CA GLN A 172 -12.77 -1.42 -17.31
C GLN A 172 -11.78 -2.30 -18.09
N PHE A 173 -11.05 -1.74 -19.06
CA PHE A 173 -10.12 -2.46 -19.94
C PHE A 173 -8.68 -2.53 -19.40
N VAL A 174 -8.43 -2.08 -18.16
CA VAL A 174 -7.09 -2.14 -17.57
C VAL A 174 -6.75 -3.58 -17.18
N GLN A 175 -5.64 -4.09 -17.74
CA GLN A 175 -5.13 -5.42 -17.44
C GLN A 175 -4.37 -5.44 -16.10
N ARG A 176 -4.67 -6.43 -15.25
CA ARG A 176 -4.03 -6.63 -13.94
C ARG A 176 -2.64 -7.23 -14.11
N LYS A 177 -1.62 -6.56 -13.56
CA LYS A 177 -0.21 -6.97 -13.62
C LYS A 177 0.26 -7.75 -12.40
N THR A 178 -0.23 -7.40 -11.21
CA THR A 178 0.04 -8.08 -9.94
C THR A 178 -0.56 -9.48 -9.98
N LYS A 179 0.18 -10.51 -9.58
CA LYS A 179 -0.23 -11.92 -9.63
C LYS A 179 -0.96 -12.37 -8.35
N ILE A 180 -1.74 -13.45 -8.44
CA ILE A 180 -2.47 -14.00 -7.29
C ILE A 180 -2.07 -15.46 -7.07
N VAL A 181 -1.59 -15.75 -5.86
CA VAL A 181 -1.31 -17.10 -5.37
C VAL A 181 -2.50 -17.56 -4.53
N CYS A 182 -3.06 -18.74 -4.81
CA CYS A 182 -4.18 -19.30 -4.06
C CYS A 182 -3.76 -20.61 -3.40
N THR A 183 -4.08 -20.77 -2.12
CA THR A 183 -3.81 -22.01 -1.40
C THR A 183 -4.90 -23.03 -1.69
N MET A 184 -4.49 -24.20 -2.15
CA MET A 184 -5.40 -25.31 -2.42
C MET A 184 -5.81 -25.98 -1.11
N GLY A 185 -7.10 -26.21 -0.94
CA GLY A 185 -7.69 -26.91 0.21
C GLY A 185 -9.04 -27.50 -0.15
N PRO A 186 -9.69 -28.22 0.80
CA PRO A 186 -10.93 -28.95 0.54
C PRO A 186 -12.03 -28.15 -0.17
N LYS A 187 -12.11 -26.83 0.06
CA LYS A 187 -13.12 -25.96 -0.58
C LYS A 187 -12.83 -25.65 -2.04
N CYS A 188 -11.64 -25.96 -2.55
CA CYS A 188 -11.24 -25.71 -3.94
C CYS A 188 -10.51 -26.87 -4.62
N TRP A 189 -10.67 -28.11 -4.15
CA TRP A 189 -10.06 -29.29 -4.79
C TRP A 189 -10.83 -29.84 -6.00
N SER A 190 -12.09 -29.44 -6.21
CA SER A 190 -12.87 -29.90 -7.38
C SER A 190 -12.37 -29.23 -8.66
N GLU A 191 -12.48 -29.94 -9.79
CA GLU A 191 -12.11 -29.41 -11.11
C GLU A 191 -12.91 -28.13 -11.45
N ASP A 192 -14.22 -28.13 -11.13
CA ASP A 192 -15.10 -26.98 -11.32
C ASP A 192 -14.60 -25.75 -10.55
N MET A 193 -14.26 -25.92 -9.28
CA MET A 193 -13.80 -24.80 -8.46
C MET A 193 -12.40 -24.33 -8.90
N ILE A 194 -11.50 -25.25 -9.25
CA ILE A 194 -10.21 -24.88 -9.86
C ILE A 194 -10.43 -24.01 -11.10
N GLY A 195 -11.38 -24.39 -11.96
CA GLY A 195 -11.77 -23.63 -13.13
C GLY A 195 -12.25 -22.22 -12.77
N GLN A 196 -13.13 -22.10 -11.77
CA GLN A 196 -13.61 -20.81 -11.27
C GLN A 196 -12.48 -19.95 -10.68
N LEU A 197 -11.52 -20.54 -9.97
CA LEU A 197 -10.35 -19.80 -9.45
C LEU A 197 -9.48 -19.25 -10.58
N LEU A 198 -9.25 -20.04 -11.65
CA LEU A 198 -8.52 -19.58 -12.82
C LEU A 198 -9.25 -18.42 -13.52
N ASP A 199 -10.57 -18.52 -13.69
CA ASP A 199 -11.40 -17.47 -14.29
C ASP A 199 -11.40 -16.19 -13.45
N ALA A 200 -11.45 -16.31 -12.11
CA ALA A 200 -11.38 -15.19 -11.18
C ALA A 200 -9.99 -14.52 -11.15
N GLY A 201 -8.94 -15.22 -11.61
CA GLY A 201 -7.61 -14.64 -11.81
C GLY A 201 -6.46 -15.31 -11.05
N MET A 202 -6.61 -16.53 -10.56
CA MET A 202 -5.51 -17.30 -9.96
C MET A 202 -4.36 -17.49 -10.96
N ASN A 203 -3.13 -17.22 -10.52
CA ASN A 203 -1.91 -17.41 -11.32
C ASN A 203 -1.06 -18.60 -10.81
N VAL A 204 -1.06 -18.85 -9.51
CA VAL A 204 -0.27 -19.92 -8.88
C VAL A 204 -1.13 -20.67 -7.86
N ALA A 205 -1.14 -22.00 -7.95
CA ALA A 205 -1.74 -22.90 -6.95
C ALA A 205 -0.68 -23.32 -5.93
N ARG A 206 -0.88 -22.93 -4.66
CA ARG A 206 -0.04 -23.29 -3.51
C ARG A 206 -0.57 -24.56 -2.85
N LEU A 207 0.28 -25.58 -2.73
CA LEU A 207 0.03 -26.79 -1.96
C LEU A 207 0.78 -26.67 -0.63
N ASN A 208 0.04 -26.62 0.48
CA ASN A 208 0.60 -26.45 1.82
C ASN A 208 0.91 -27.83 2.45
N PHE A 209 2.19 -28.19 2.58
CA PHE A 209 2.63 -29.49 3.09
C PHE A 209 2.73 -29.56 4.63
N SER A 210 2.36 -28.50 5.34
CA SER A 210 2.07 -28.59 6.78
C SER A 210 0.85 -29.46 7.08
N HIS A 211 0.00 -29.69 6.08
CA HIS A 211 -1.20 -30.54 6.15
C HIS A 211 -1.28 -31.51 4.97
N GLY A 212 -2.02 -32.60 5.14
CA GLY A 212 -2.20 -33.63 4.12
C GLY A 212 -0.95 -34.49 3.89
N ASP A 213 -1.11 -35.48 3.03
CA ASP A 213 -0.05 -36.40 2.60
C ASP A 213 0.21 -36.25 1.09
N HIS A 214 1.23 -36.96 0.60
CA HIS A 214 1.61 -36.93 -0.82
C HIS A 214 0.48 -37.42 -1.73
N GLU A 215 -0.35 -38.37 -1.30
CA GLU A 215 -1.41 -38.93 -2.13
C GLU A 215 -2.50 -37.89 -2.38
N ALA A 216 -2.99 -37.24 -1.31
CA ALA A 216 -3.99 -36.19 -1.41
C ALA A 216 -3.50 -35.02 -2.27
N HIS A 217 -2.27 -34.54 -2.03
CA HIS A 217 -1.68 -33.46 -2.83
C HIS A 217 -1.48 -33.85 -4.29
N LEU A 218 -1.15 -35.11 -4.59
CA LEU A 218 -0.98 -35.58 -5.96
C LEU A 218 -2.31 -35.58 -6.72
N GLN A 219 -3.40 -36.04 -6.09
CA GLN A 219 -4.73 -36.02 -6.70
C GLN A 219 -5.18 -34.60 -7.05
N VAL A 220 -4.87 -33.62 -6.18
CA VAL A 220 -5.18 -32.21 -6.42
C VAL A 220 -4.31 -31.64 -7.54
N LEU A 221 -3.01 -31.95 -7.54
CA LEU A 221 -2.08 -31.52 -8.59
C LEU A 221 -2.48 -32.05 -9.97
N GLN A 222 -2.95 -33.30 -10.05
CA GLN A 222 -3.42 -33.91 -11.29
C GLN A 222 -4.67 -33.21 -11.83
N ARG A 223 -5.67 -32.97 -10.96
CA ARG A 223 -6.88 -32.21 -11.30
C ARG A 223 -6.52 -30.79 -11.76
N PHE A 224 -5.66 -30.10 -11.02
CA PHE A 224 -5.19 -28.76 -11.38
C PHE A 224 -4.54 -28.73 -12.76
N ARG A 225 -3.61 -29.63 -13.04
CA ARG A 225 -2.92 -29.69 -14.35
C ARG A 225 -3.86 -30.03 -15.50
N LYS A 226 -4.84 -30.92 -15.27
CA LYS A 226 -5.88 -31.24 -16.25
C LYS A 226 -6.68 -29.98 -16.62
N VAL A 227 -7.24 -29.29 -15.63
CA VAL A 227 -8.03 -28.06 -15.85
C VAL A 227 -7.20 -26.95 -16.48
N VAL A 228 -5.94 -26.78 -16.05
CA VAL A 228 -5.01 -25.81 -16.65
C VAL A 228 -4.76 -26.10 -18.13
N ALA A 229 -4.58 -27.37 -18.50
CA ALA A 229 -4.38 -27.78 -19.89
C ALA A 229 -5.65 -27.58 -20.74
N GLU A 230 -6.82 -27.95 -20.23
CA GLU A 230 -8.12 -27.77 -20.91
C GLU A 230 -8.42 -26.29 -21.19
N ARG A 231 -8.01 -25.40 -20.27
CA ARG A 231 -8.21 -23.95 -20.40
C ARG A 231 -7.09 -23.24 -21.17
N GLY A 232 -6.05 -23.95 -21.63
CA GLY A 232 -4.88 -23.35 -22.27
C GLY A 232 -4.11 -22.38 -21.36
N SER A 233 -4.24 -22.52 -20.04
CA SER A 233 -3.60 -21.66 -19.06
C SER A 233 -2.15 -22.10 -18.80
N HIS A 234 -1.36 -21.20 -18.25
CA HIS A 234 0.01 -21.46 -17.80
C HIS A 234 0.16 -21.35 -16.29
N ALA A 235 -0.94 -21.40 -15.54
CA ALA A 235 -0.91 -21.31 -14.08
C ALA A 235 0.10 -22.30 -13.47
N ALA A 236 0.88 -21.80 -12.50
CA ALA A 236 2.00 -22.55 -11.92
C ALA A 236 1.58 -23.28 -10.64
N CYS A 237 2.40 -24.24 -10.22
CA CYS A 237 2.23 -24.97 -8.97
C CYS A 237 3.40 -24.71 -8.01
N LEU A 238 3.08 -24.42 -6.75
CA LEU A 238 4.01 -24.09 -5.68
C LEU A 238 3.84 -25.09 -4.53
N LEU A 239 4.93 -25.73 -4.12
CA LEU A 239 4.98 -26.50 -2.87
C LEU A 239 5.42 -25.59 -1.73
N ASP A 240 4.69 -25.54 -0.63
CA ASP A 240 5.10 -24.83 0.58
C ASP A 240 5.49 -25.84 1.66
N THR A 241 6.76 -25.82 2.08
CA THR A 241 7.32 -26.77 3.05
C THR A 241 6.71 -26.57 4.44
N LYS A 242 6.69 -27.64 5.25
CA LYS A 242 6.28 -27.50 6.65
C LYS A 242 7.29 -26.66 7.43
N GLY A 243 8.57 -27.01 7.29
CA GLY A 243 9.68 -26.34 7.97
C GLY A 243 9.78 -26.65 9.47
N PRO A 244 10.74 -26.02 10.15
CA PRO A 244 11.00 -26.24 11.56
C PRO A 244 9.96 -25.52 12.43
N GLU A 245 9.27 -26.27 13.30
CA GLU A 245 8.25 -25.72 14.21
C GLU A 245 8.52 -26.16 15.65
N ILE A 246 8.32 -25.24 16.61
CA ILE A 246 8.28 -25.57 18.04
C ILE A 246 6.83 -25.76 18.45
N ARG A 247 6.55 -26.82 19.19
CA ARG A 247 5.19 -27.21 19.62
C ARG A 247 5.14 -27.45 21.12
N THR A 248 3.99 -27.18 21.74
CA THR A 248 3.71 -27.63 23.11
C THR A 248 3.54 -29.14 23.17
N ALA A 249 3.91 -29.73 24.30
CA ALA A 249 3.75 -31.15 24.59
C ALA A 249 2.26 -31.53 24.82
N MET A 250 2.02 -32.81 25.07
CA MET A 250 0.70 -33.30 25.49
C MET A 250 0.36 -32.79 26.89
N LEU A 251 -0.92 -32.79 27.23
CA LEU A 251 -1.43 -32.39 28.54
C LEU A 251 -2.04 -33.61 29.23
N ARG A 252 -1.87 -33.69 30.55
CA ARG A 252 -2.42 -34.77 31.37
C ARG A 252 -3.93 -34.86 31.16
N GLY A 253 -4.40 -36.06 30.81
CA GLY A 253 -5.82 -36.30 30.52
C GLY A 253 -6.33 -35.70 29.21
N HIS A 254 -5.45 -35.14 28.36
CA HIS A 254 -5.79 -34.46 27.10
C HIS A 254 -6.76 -33.26 27.24
N GLU A 255 -6.86 -32.70 28.45
CA GLU A 255 -7.72 -31.56 28.73
C GLU A 255 -6.94 -30.24 28.67
N PRO A 256 -7.52 -29.16 28.08
CA PRO A 256 -6.87 -27.86 28.09
C PRO A 256 -6.71 -27.27 29.50
N ILE A 257 -5.51 -26.77 29.82
CA ILE A 257 -5.22 -26.14 31.11
C ILE A 257 -5.50 -24.63 31.07
N LEU A 258 -6.15 -24.08 32.09
CA LEU A 258 -6.35 -22.63 32.20
C LEU A 258 -5.11 -21.96 32.79
N LEU A 259 -4.43 -21.15 31.99
CA LEU A 259 -3.35 -20.30 32.45
C LEU A 259 -3.92 -18.94 32.88
N GLU A 260 -3.44 -18.40 34.00
CA GLU A 260 -3.90 -17.13 34.59
C GLU A 260 -2.78 -16.08 34.58
N ALA A 261 -3.13 -14.83 34.27
CA ALA A 261 -2.17 -13.73 34.26
C ALA A 261 -1.51 -13.56 35.64
N GLY A 262 -0.19 -13.37 35.63
CA GLY A 262 0.64 -13.24 36.83
C GLY A 262 1.08 -14.55 37.47
N GLN A 263 0.51 -15.71 37.08
CA GLN A 263 0.89 -17.00 37.68
C GLN A 263 2.32 -17.41 37.25
N SER A 264 3.02 -18.11 38.15
CA SER A 264 4.31 -18.74 37.83
C SER A 264 4.09 -20.08 37.11
N ILE A 265 4.98 -20.42 36.17
CA ILE A 265 4.91 -21.64 35.37
C ILE A 265 6.31 -22.20 35.12
N VAL A 266 6.47 -23.52 35.17
CA VAL A 266 7.68 -24.22 34.73
C VAL A 266 7.52 -24.68 33.29
N VAL A 267 8.49 -24.34 32.44
CA VAL A 267 8.53 -24.79 31.04
C VAL A 267 9.73 -25.71 30.86
N GLU A 268 9.46 -26.92 30.37
CA GLU A 268 10.47 -27.96 30.17
C GLU A 268 10.82 -28.15 28.68
N ALA A 269 12.11 -28.23 28.38
CA ALA A 269 12.68 -28.53 27.07
C ALA A 269 12.63 -30.05 26.83
N VAL A 270 11.48 -30.53 26.38
CA VAL A 270 11.20 -31.97 26.23
C VAL A 270 11.90 -32.56 25.01
N GLY A 271 12.04 -31.79 23.92
CA GLY A 271 12.63 -32.29 22.67
C GLY A 271 11.69 -33.25 21.93
N ASP A 272 12.26 -34.28 21.30
CA ASP A 272 11.50 -35.25 20.50
C ASP A 272 10.44 -36.02 21.30
N GLY A 273 10.60 -36.14 22.62
CA GLY A 273 9.64 -36.78 23.53
C GLY A 273 8.38 -35.95 23.86
N TYR A 274 8.13 -34.83 23.17
CA TYR A 274 7.00 -33.94 23.47
C TYR A 274 5.62 -34.61 23.32
N THR A 275 5.51 -35.71 22.58
CA THR A 275 4.29 -36.51 22.48
C THR A 275 4.07 -37.47 23.66
N GLU A 276 5.10 -37.72 24.47
CA GLU A 276 5.06 -38.61 25.64
C GLU A 276 4.95 -37.82 26.96
N PHE A 277 5.42 -36.57 26.96
CA PHE A 277 5.33 -35.69 28.12
C PHE A 277 3.91 -35.20 28.37
N GLU A 278 3.47 -35.26 29.63
CA GLU A 278 2.15 -34.81 30.07
C GLU A 278 2.26 -33.57 30.97
N GLY A 279 2.04 -32.38 30.39
CA GLY A 279 1.95 -31.14 31.15
C GLY A 279 0.69 -31.09 32.02
N TYR A 280 0.74 -30.37 33.14
CA TYR A 280 -0.35 -30.34 34.12
C TYR A 280 -0.43 -29.00 34.87
N LYS A 281 -1.61 -28.74 35.45
CA LYS A 281 -1.86 -27.68 36.44
C LYS A 281 -2.52 -28.30 37.66
N GLU A 282 -1.92 -28.18 38.83
CA GLU A 282 -2.53 -28.60 40.10
C GLU A 282 -3.28 -27.43 40.75
N GLU A 283 -4.41 -27.72 41.40
CA GLU A 283 -5.25 -26.70 42.04
C GLU A 283 -4.52 -26.10 43.26
N GLY A 284 -4.08 -24.84 43.15
CA GLY A 284 -3.22 -24.19 44.14
C GLY A 284 -1.75 -24.66 44.15
N GLY A 285 -1.33 -25.45 43.15
CA GLY A 285 -0.01 -26.08 43.07
C GLY A 285 0.86 -25.63 41.88
N GLU A 286 1.83 -26.45 41.49
CA GLU A 286 2.73 -26.18 40.36
C GLU A 286 1.96 -26.27 39.02
N THR A 287 2.28 -25.37 38.08
CA THR A 287 1.90 -25.50 36.67
C THR A 287 3.14 -25.81 35.86
N ARG A 288 3.11 -26.91 35.09
CA ARG A 288 4.24 -27.37 34.29
C ARG A 288 3.82 -27.75 32.88
N ILE A 289 4.54 -27.25 31.88
CA ILE A 289 4.31 -27.55 30.46
C ILE A 289 5.61 -27.93 29.77
N GLY A 290 5.52 -28.69 28.67
CA GLY A 290 6.66 -29.09 27.86
C GLY A 290 6.67 -28.42 26.49
N LEU A 291 7.86 -28.15 25.94
CA LEU A 291 8.08 -27.69 24.57
C LEU A 291 8.98 -28.66 23.80
N SER A 292 8.72 -28.82 22.50
CA SER A 292 9.46 -29.73 21.62
C SER A 292 10.89 -29.26 21.28
N TYR A 293 11.30 -28.07 21.73
CA TYR A 293 12.63 -27.54 21.43
C TYR A 293 13.63 -27.91 22.55
N ALA A 294 14.44 -28.94 22.29
CA ALA A 294 15.42 -29.45 23.26
C ALA A 294 16.47 -28.40 23.70
N LYS A 295 16.78 -27.44 22.81
CA LYS A 295 17.76 -26.37 23.08
C LYS A 295 17.15 -25.11 23.69
N LEU A 296 15.92 -25.18 24.21
CA LEU A 296 15.17 -24.01 24.70
C LEU A 296 15.97 -23.24 25.76
N CYS A 297 16.42 -23.90 26.83
CA CYS A 297 17.09 -23.25 27.96
C CYS A 297 18.48 -22.69 27.61
N GLN A 298 19.11 -23.17 26.54
CA GLN A 298 20.37 -22.64 26.02
C GLN A 298 20.14 -21.45 25.06
N SER A 299 18.94 -21.33 24.50
CA SER A 299 18.63 -20.33 23.47
C SER A 299 17.95 -19.09 24.05
N VAL A 300 17.16 -19.24 25.12
CA VAL A 300 16.47 -18.14 25.80
C VAL A 300 17.25 -17.64 27.02
N ARG A 301 16.98 -16.41 27.43
CA ARG A 301 17.53 -15.77 28.65
C ARG A 301 16.41 -15.06 29.43
N PRO A 302 16.61 -14.75 30.73
CA PRO A 302 15.68 -13.92 31.49
C PRO A 302 15.29 -12.64 30.74
N GLY A 303 13.99 -12.32 30.76
CA GLY A 303 13.38 -11.23 30.00
C GLY A 303 12.97 -11.58 28.56
N ASN A 304 13.29 -12.77 28.04
CA ASN A 304 12.71 -13.24 26.78
C ASN A 304 11.24 -13.62 26.95
N THR A 305 10.49 -13.55 25.85
CA THR A 305 9.08 -13.96 25.79
C THR A 305 8.95 -15.28 25.05
N ILE A 306 8.11 -16.18 25.55
CA ILE A 306 7.66 -17.39 24.87
C ILE A 306 6.19 -17.17 24.48
N LEU A 307 5.90 -17.23 23.19
CA LEU A 307 4.54 -17.05 22.66
C LEU A 307 3.97 -18.40 22.26
N LEU A 308 2.83 -18.80 22.84
CA LEU A 308 2.16 -20.07 22.55
C LEU A 308 0.81 -19.84 21.89
N ALA A 309 0.38 -20.81 21.05
CA ALA A 309 -0.92 -20.81 20.39
C ALA A 309 -1.17 -19.52 19.60
N ASP A 310 -0.35 -19.26 18.58
CA ASP A 310 -0.37 -18.05 17.75
C ASP A 310 -0.20 -16.77 18.61
N GLY A 311 0.57 -16.91 19.70
CA GLY A 311 0.84 -15.90 20.73
C GLY A 311 -0.40 -15.37 21.44
N THR A 312 -1.48 -16.16 21.47
CA THR A 312 -2.61 -15.92 22.36
C THR A 312 -2.25 -16.14 23.83
N ILE A 313 -1.16 -16.84 24.11
CA ILE A 313 -0.55 -16.96 25.44
C ILE A 313 0.88 -16.42 25.36
N SER A 314 1.25 -15.58 26.32
CA SER A 314 2.60 -15.05 26.47
C SER A 314 3.17 -15.42 27.83
N ILE A 315 4.38 -15.96 27.85
CA ILE A 315 5.12 -16.29 29.07
C ILE A 315 6.44 -15.52 29.04
N GLU A 316 6.70 -14.70 30.06
CA GLU A 316 8.01 -14.05 30.24
C GLU A 316 8.94 -15.01 30.98
N VAL A 317 10.15 -15.21 30.48
CA VAL A 317 11.19 -16.03 31.12
C VAL A 317 11.77 -15.24 32.30
N GLU A 318 11.62 -15.75 33.51
CA GLU A 318 12.16 -15.12 34.73
C GLU A 318 13.54 -15.66 35.07
N GLU A 319 13.71 -16.99 34.99
CA GLU A 319 14.90 -17.68 35.48
C GLU A 319 15.12 -18.99 34.70
N ILE A 320 16.38 -19.31 34.38
CA ILE A 320 16.76 -20.62 33.83
C ILE A 320 17.14 -21.51 35.01
N LEU A 321 16.35 -22.56 35.27
CA LEU A 321 16.50 -23.44 36.44
C LEU A 321 17.55 -24.54 36.20
N GLY A 322 17.79 -24.92 34.94
CA GLY A 322 18.78 -25.93 34.57
C GLY A 322 18.88 -26.10 33.06
N GLU A 323 19.48 -27.21 32.61
CA GLU A 323 19.65 -27.48 31.17
C GLU A 323 18.33 -27.72 30.41
N ARG A 324 17.28 -28.13 31.12
CA ARG A 324 15.98 -28.48 30.54
C ARG A 324 14.81 -27.72 31.11
N GLU A 325 14.96 -27.00 32.23
CA GLU A 325 13.84 -26.35 32.90
C GLU A 325 14.09 -24.85 33.05
N LEU A 326 13.04 -24.07 32.82
CA LEU A 326 13.00 -22.64 33.13
C LEU A 326 11.73 -22.29 33.89
N ARG A 327 11.81 -21.23 34.69
CA ARG A 327 10.66 -20.59 35.33
C ARG A 327 10.25 -19.38 34.50
N GLY A 328 8.94 -19.27 34.26
CA GLY A 328 8.35 -18.11 33.63
C GLY A 328 7.13 -17.59 34.36
N ARG A 329 6.67 -16.42 33.91
CA ARG A 329 5.46 -15.74 34.37
C ARG A 329 4.47 -15.65 33.21
N VAL A 330 3.24 -16.11 33.43
CA VAL A 330 2.17 -15.97 32.43
C VAL A 330 1.70 -14.52 32.40
N MET A 331 1.66 -13.92 31.22
CA MET A 331 1.32 -12.50 31.07
C MET A 331 -0.17 -12.25 30.85
N ASN A 332 -0.93 -13.28 30.45
CA ASN A 332 -2.35 -13.15 30.15
C ASN A 332 -3.12 -14.46 30.38
N SER A 333 -4.39 -14.35 30.79
CA SER A 333 -5.21 -15.52 31.08
C SER A 333 -5.81 -16.16 29.83
N LYS A 334 -5.55 -17.45 29.58
CA LYS A 334 -6.12 -18.21 28.45
C LYS A 334 -5.99 -19.73 28.67
N LYS A 335 -6.87 -20.53 28.06
CA LYS A 335 -6.73 -21.99 28.01
C LYS A 335 -5.64 -22.40 27.01
N LEU A 336 -4.67 -23.18 27.46
CA LEU A 336 -3.67 -23.84 26.61
C LEU A 336 -4.16 -25.24 26.24
N GLY A 337 -4.17 -25.56 24.95
CA GLY A 337 -4.37 -26.93 24.46
C GLY A 337 -3.05 -27.62 24.11
N GLU A 338 -3.15 -28.85 23.60
CA GLU A 338 -1.98 -29.64 23.18
C GLU A 338 -1.44 -29.21 21.81
N ARG A 339 -0.15 -29.48 21.58
CA ARG A 339 0.53 -29.34 20.27
C ARG A 339 0.34 -27.97 19.61
N LYS A 340 0.20 -26.93 20.42
CA LYS A 340 0.11 -25.54 19.97
C LYS A 340 1.49 -25.08 19.52
N ASN A 341 1.54 -24.23 18.50
CA ASN A 341 2.80 -23.64 18.08
C ASN A 341 3.41 -22.77 19.18
N CYS A 342 4.72 -22.61 19.08
CA CYS A 342 5.52 -21.79 19.96
C CYS A 342 6.46 -20.92 19.12
N ASN A 343 6.51 -19.63 19.43
CA ASN A 343 7.43 -18.66 18.85
C ASN A 343 8.34 -18.10 19.96
N LEU A 344 9.58 -17.79 19.61
CA LEU A 344 10.61 -17.30 20.53
C LEU A 344 11.18 -15.97 20.03
N PRO A 345 10.45 -14.85 20.18
CA PRO A 345 10.84 -13.56 19.63
C PRO A 345 12.24 -13.14 20.08
N GLY A 346 13.10 -12.83 19.11
CA GLY A 346 14.48 -12.39 19.36
C GLY A 346 15.47 -13.51 19.66
N VAL A 347 15.07 -14.77 19.53
CA VAL A 347 15.91 -15.95 19.75
C VAL A 347 16.20 -16.64 18.42
N LYS A 348 17.47 -16.97 18.17
CA LYS A 348 17.85 -17.80 17.04
C LYS A 348 17.48 -19.25 17.34
N VAL A 349 16.56 -19.80 16.55
CA VAL A 349 16.11 -21.19 16.70
C VAL A 349 17.08 -22.09 15.93
N ASP A 350 17.78 -22.95 16.67
CA ASP A 350 18.79 -23.88 16.13
C ASP A 350 18.15 -25.23 15.79
N ILE A 351 17.29 -25.19 14.76
CA ILE A 351 16.65 -26.35 14.14
C ILE A 351 16.99 -26.31 12.64
N PRO A 352 17.34 -27.45 12.01
CA PRO A 352 17.56 -27.49 10.56
C PRO A 352 16.38 -26.94 9.77
N VAL A 353 16.66 -26.12 8.74
CA VAL A 353 15.63 -25.51 7.88
C VAL A 353 14.76 -26.54 7.14
N LEU A 354 15.30 -27.72 6.86
CA LEU A 354 14.54 -28.86 6.33
C LEU A 354 14.53 -30.00 7.34
N THR A 355 13.33 -30.45 7.72
CA THR A 355 13.15 -31.70 8.47
C THR A 355 13.26 -32.90 7.54
N ALA A 356 13.33 -34.12 8.11
CA ALA A 356 13.30 -35.35 7.32
C ALA A 356 12.05 -35.45 6.42
N LYS A 357 10.91 -34.97 6.92
CA LYS A 357 9.67 -34.86 6.13
C LYS A 357 9.84 -33.85 4.98
N ASP A 358 10.41 -32.67 5.24
CA ASP A 358 10.57 -31.68 4.17
C ASP A 358 11.50 -32.21 3.07
N ILE A 359 12.60 -32.90 3.42
CA ILE A 359 13.48 -33.53 2.43
C ILE A 359 12.70 -34.55 1.58
N ASP A 360 11.86 -35.38 2.20
CA ASP A 360 11.00 -36.33 1.48
C ASP A 360 9.99 -35.61 0.57
N ASP A 361 9.34 -34.54 1.05
CA ASP A 361 8.44 -33.70 0.25
C ASP A 361 9.19 -33.08 -0.96
N LEU A 362 10.44 -32.64 -0.80
CA LEU A 362 11.24 -32.09 -1.90
C LEU A 362 11.65 -33.17 -2.93
N GLN A 363 12.16 -34.30 -2.47
CA GLN A 363 12.71 -35.32 -3.34
C GLN A 363 11.60 -36.13 -4.01
N ASN A 364 10.68 -36.66 -3.21
CA ASN A 364 9.68 -37.64 -3.63
C ASN A 364 8.37 -37.03 -4.09
N PHE A 365 8.10 -35.75 -3.81
CA PHE A 365 6.97 -35.03 -4.37
C PHE A 365 7.39 -33.90 -5.33
N CYS A 366 8.14 -32.90 -4.85
CA CYS A 366 8.46 -31.67 -5.59
C CYS A 366 9.17 -31.98 -6.91
N CYS A 367 10.31 -32.67 -6.84
CA CYS A 367 11.13 -33.02 -8.00
C CYS A 367 10.44 -34.06 -8.88
N LYS A 368 9.93 -35.14 -8.27
CA LYS A 368 9.23 -36.24 -8.96
C LYS A 368 8.06 -35.75 -9.81
N HIS A 369 7.25 -34.86 -9.25
CA HIS A 369 6.07 -34.32 -9.92
C HIS A 369 6.34 -33.01 -10.65
N LYS A 370 7.59 -32.54 -10.75
CA LYS A 370 7.99 -31.33 -11.50
C LYS A 370 7.19 -30.09 -11.07
N MET A 371 7.18 -29.80 -9.78
CA MET A 371 6.63 -28.54 -9.28
C MET A 371 7.42 -27.36 -9.85
N ASP A 372 6.80 -26.18 -9.96
CA ASP A 372 7.47 -25.00 -10.54
C ASP A 372 8.26 -24.22 -9.47
N PHE A 373 7.70 -24.18 -8.26
CA PHE A 373 8.25 -23.45 -7.13
C PHE A 373 8.25 -24.30 -5.86
N VAL A 374 9.21 -24.02 -4.99
CA VAL A 374 9.15 -24.35 -3.58
C VAL A 374 9.22 -23.06 -2.74
N ALA A 375 8.29 -22.88 -1.83
CA ALA A 375 8.39 -21.90 -0.74
C ALA A 375 8.95 -22.59 0.49
N ALA A 376 10.12 -22.15 0.94
CA ALA A 376 10.83 -22.73 2.07
C ALA A 376 10.56 -21.90 3.33
N SER A 377 10.04 -22.56 4.37
CA SER A 377 9.66 -21.97 5.65
C SER A 377 10.89 -21.73 6.54
N PHE A 378 10.85 -20.65 7.32
CA PHE A 378 11.83 -20.24 8.32
C PHE A 378 13.28 -20.18 7.80
N VAL A 379 13.48 -19.64 6.60
CA VAL A 379 14.83 -19.40 6.06
C VAL A 379 15.52 -18.32 6.90
N GLN A 380 16.69 -18.64 7.44
CA GLN A 380 17.44 -17.75 8.34
C GLN A 380 18.77 -17.28 7.74
N SER A 381 19.30 -17.93 6.71
CA SER A 381 20.64 -17.68 6.18
C SER A 381 20.79 -18.00 4.69
N LYS A 382 21.88 -17.54 4.08
CA LYS A 382 22.30 -17.95 2.73
C LYS A 382 22.53 -19.46 2.64
N GLU A 383 23.11 -20.06 3.67
CA GLU A 383 23.43 -21.49 3.73
C GLU A 383 22.18 -22.36 3.66
N ASP A 384 21.07 -21.93 4.28
CA ASP A 384 19.78 -22.61 4.21
C ASP A 384 19.30 -22.74 2.75
N VAL A 385 19.36 -21.64 1.99
CA VAL A 385 18.92 -21.62 0.59
C VAL A 385 19.83 -22.49 -0.28
N LEU A 386 21.14 -22.47 -0.05
CA LEU A 386 22.10 -23.33 -0.74
C LEU A 386 21.87 -24.81 -0.43
N PHE A 387 21.52 -25.14 0.82
CA PHE A 387 21.17 -26.49 1.22
C PHE A 387 19.90 -26.98 0.52
N ILE A 388 18.84 -26.17 0.49
CA ILE A 388 17.61 -26.48 -0.26
C ILE A 388 17.91 -26.69 -1.75
N ARG A 389 18.73 -25.81 -2.35
CA ARG A 389 19.17 -25.94 -3.74
C ARG A 389 19.89 -27.26 -3.98
N LYS A 390 20.81 -27.65 -3.09
CA LYS A 390 21.53 -28.92 -3.17
C LYS A 390 20.56 -30.11 -3.15
N VAL A 391 19.61 -30.14 -2.21
CA VAL A 391 18.61 -31.23 -2.09
C VAL A 391 17.76 -31.34 -3.36
N LEU A 392 17.31 -30.22 -3.91
CA LEU A 392 16.56 -30.20 -5.18
C LEU A 392 17.42 -30.70 -6.35
N ASP A 393 18.65 -30.20 -6.49
CA ASP A 393 19.53 -30.52 -7.61
C ASP A 393 19.93 -32.01 -7.62
N GLU A 394 20.21 -32.59 -6.46
CA GLU A 394 20.50 -34.02 -6.28
C GLU A 394 19.32 -34.91 -6.66
N ALA A 395 18.09 -34.42 -6.45
CA ALA A 395 16.85 -35.09 -6.85
C ALA A 395 16.37 -34.74 -8.28
N GLY A 396 17.17 -34.00 -9.06
CA GLY A 396 16.87 -33.63 -10.45
C GLY A 396 15.98 -32.38 -10.61
N GLY A 397 15.68 -31.66 -9.53
CA GLY A 397 14.86 -30.45 -9.47
C GLY A 397 15.57 -29.15 -9.86
N LYS A 398 16.56 -29.19 -10.76
CA LYS A 398 17.39 -28.01 -11.15
C LYS A 398 16.57 -26.82 -11.68
N THR A 399 15.37 -27.08 -12.18
CA THR A 399 14.49 -26.07 -12.77
C THR A 399 13.49 -25.48 -11.76
N VAL A 400 13.32 -26.12 -10.59
CA VAL A 400 12.46 -25.67 -9.49
C VAL A 400 13.05 -24.39 -8.89
N ARG A 401 12.20 -23.37 -8.72
CA ARG A 401 12.58 -22.07 -8.16
C ARG A 401 12.35 -22.02 -6.65
N ILE A 402 13.32 -21.46 -5.91
CA ILE A 402 13.23 -21.33 -4.45
C ILE A 402 12.69 -19.95 -4.08
N ILE A 403 11.64 -19.95 -3.25
CA ILE A 403 11.06 -18.77 -2.62
C ILE A 403 11.38 -18.85 -1.13
N SER A 404 12.24 -17.97 -0.66
CA SER A 404 12.60 -17.91 0.77
C SER A 404 11.52 -17.15 1.54
N LYS A 405 10.88 -17.79 2.52
CA LYS A 405 9.89 -17.16 3.40
C LYS A 405 10.62 -16.46 4.55
N ILE A 406 10.44 -15.14 4.66
CA ILE A 406 11.04 -14.35 5.74
C ILE A 406 10.04 -14.27 6.89
N GLU A 407 10.28 -15.09 7.91
CA GLU A 407 9.34 -15.37 9.00
C GLU A 407 9.88 -14.97 10.38
N ASN A 408 11.16 -14.63 10.50
CA ASN A 408 11.77 -14.29 11.79
C ASN A 408 12.84 -13.19 11.70
N GLN A 409 13.41 -12.83 12.85
CA GLN A 409 14.44 -11.78 12.95
C GLN A 409 15.75 -12.14 12.24
N GLU A 410 16.16 -13.41 12.27
CA GLU A 410 17.41 -13.84 11.62
C GLU A 410 17.32 -13.73 10.10
N GLY A 411 16.19 -14.15 9.51
CA GLY A 411 15.92 -13.96 8.08
C GLY A 411 15.89 -12.47 7.67
N LEU A 412 15.48 -11.57 8.56
CA LEU A 412 15.57 -10.12 8.33
C LEU A 412 17.01 -9.60 8.42
N LYS A 413 17.82 -10.08 9.37
CA LYS A 413 19.23 -9.66 9.54
C LYS A 413 20.10 -10.11 8.37
N ASN A 414 19.87 -11.34 7.90
CA ASN A 414 20.61 -11.96 6.81
C ASN A 414 19.91 -11.78 5.46
N PHE A 415 18.95 -10.84 5.36
CA PHE A 415 18.09 -10.73 4.19
C PHE A 415 18.88 -10.48 2.90
N ASP A 416 19.94 -9.67 2.96
CA ASP A 416 20.74 -9.34 1.78
C ASP A 416 21.46 -10.57 1.21
N GLU A 417 22.09 -11.40 2.05
CA GLU A 417 22.78 -12.62 1.61
C GLU A 417 21.80 -13.72 1.14
N ILE A 418 20.61 -13.79 1.74
CA ILE A 418 19.50 -14.66 1.27
C ILE A 418 19.08 -14.23 -0.15
N LEU A 419 18.98 -12.92 -0.37
CA LEU A 419 18.51 -12.34 -1.64
C LEU A 419 19.48 -12.61 -2.82
N GLU A 420 20.77 -12.79 -2.53
CA GLU A 420 21.79 -13.16 -3.51
C GLU A 420 21.49 -14.52 -4.16
N VAL A 421 21.06 -15.50 -3.35
CA VAL A 421 20.94 -16.90 -3.76
C VAL A 421 19.51 -17.37 -4.02
N THR A 422 18.50 -16.67 -3.49
CA THR A 422 17.09 -17.03 -3.69
C THR A 422 16.57 -16.66 -5.09
N ASP A 423 15.55 -17.36 -5.61
CA ASP A 423 14.89 -16.99 -6.87
C ASP A 423 13.81 -15.90 -6.65
N GLY A 424 13.15 -15.95 -5.50
CA GLY A 424 12.18 -14.96 -5.02
C GLY A 424 12.05 -14.98 -3.49
N VAL A 425 11.22 -14.10 -2.94
CA VAL A 425 11.00 -14.00 -1.49
C VAL A 425 9.51 -13.90 -1.17
N MET A 426 9.13 -14.36 0.02
CA MET A 426 7.77 -14.22 0.53
C MET A 426 7.78 -13.47 1.87
N VAL A 427 7.02 -12.38 1.96
CA VAL A 427 6.76 -11.67 3.20
C VAL A 427 5.65 -12.41 3.94
N ALA A 428 6.02 -13.29 4.86
CA ALA A 428 5.11 -14.11 5.65
C ALA A 428 4.71 -13.35 6.94
N ARG A 429 3.75 -12.45 6.80
CA ARG A 429 3.39 -11.45 7.84
C ARG A 429 2.83 -12.05 9.12
N GLY A 430 2.19 -13.22 9.03
CA GLY A 430 1.65 -13.98 10.15
C GLY A 430 2.77 -14.35 11.12
N ASP A 431 3.68 -15.23 10.70
CA ASP A 431 4.82 -15.69 11.50
C ASP A 431 5.79 -14.55 11.83
N LEU A 432 6.10 -13.68 10.85
CA LEU A 432 6.97 -12.53 11.11
C LEU A 432 6.40 -11.62 12.20
N GLY A 433 5.09 -11.41 12.18
CA GLY A 433 4.40 -10.62 13.18
C GLY A 433 4.30 -11.27 14.57
N MET A 434 4.72 -12.53 14.72
CA MET A 434 4.95 -13.17 16.01
C MET A 434 6.38 -12.94 16.50
N GLU A 435 7.34 -12.82 15.58
CA GLU A 435 8.78 -12.72 15.87
C GLU A 435 9.30 -11.29 16.06
N ILE A 436 8.63 -10.29 15.48
CA ILE A 436 8.90 -8.86 15.71
C ILE A 436 7.68 -8.17 16.31
N PRO A 437 7.85 -7.01 16.97
CA PRO A 437 6.71 -6.23 17.43
C PRO A 437 5.71 -6.01 16.30
N VAL A 438 4.46 -6.29 16.62
CA VAL A 438 3.34 -6.42 15.69
C VAL A 438 3.14 -5.16 14.83
N GLU A 439 3.39 -4.00 15.41
CA GLU A 439 3.33 -2.68 14.80
C GLU A 439 4.54 -2.32 13.91
N LYS A 440 5.58 -3.18 13.85
CA LYS A 440 6.76 -3.02 12.97
C LYS A 440 6.64 -3.81 11.66
N VAL A 441 5.67 -4.73 11.57
CA VAL A 441 5.49 -5.61 10.39
C VAL A 441 5.33 -4.82 9.10
N THR A 442 4.62 -3.69 9.13
CA THR A 442 4.47 -2.82 7.95
C THR A 442 5.80 -2.25 7.46
N LEU A 443 6.72 -1.91 8.37
CA LEU A 443 8.05 -1.44 8.01
C LEU A 443 8.91 -2.60 7.48
N ALA A 444 8.83 -3.77 8.10
CA ALA A 444 9.55 -4.96 7.62
C ALA A 444 9.10 -5.38 6.20
N GLN A 445 7.79 -5.30 5.90
CA GLN A 445 7.27 -5.51 4.55
C GLN A 445 7.92 -4.54 3.54
N LYS A 446 7.93 -3.23 3.84
CA LYS A 446 8.54 -2.23 2.96
C LYS A 446 10.04 -2.46 2.77
N TYR A 447 10.74 -2.85 3.85
CA TYR A 447 12.16 -3.19 3.80
C TYR A 447 12.44 -4.35 2.82
N ILE A 448 11.72 -5.47 2.99
CA ILE A 448 11.86 -6.68 2.16
C ILE A 448 11.52 -6.37 0.70
N VAL A 449 10.35 -5.78 0.46
CA VAL A 449 9.84 -5.50 -0.90
C VAL A 449 10.76 -4.55 -1.66
N THR A 450 11.24 -3.48 -1.01
CA THR A 450 12.14 -2.50 -1.65
C THR A 450 13.43 -3.15 -2.13
N ARG A 451 14.09 -3.91 -1.25
CA ARG A 451 15.35 -4.57 -1.56
C ARG A 451 15.16 -5.65 -2.63
N ALA A 452 14.09 -6.44 -2.55
CA ALA A 452 13.74 -7.44 -3.57
C ALA A 452 13.50 -6.81 -4.96
N ASN A 453 12.75 -5.70 -5.02
CA ASN A 453 12.50 -4.95 -6.26
C ASN A 453 13.80 -4.45 -6.89
N ILE A 454 14.72 -3.90 -6.09
CA ILE A 454 16.02 -3.41 -6.58
C ILE A 454 16.89 -4.57 -7.07
N ALA A 455 16.86 -5.70 -6.37
CA ALA A 455 17.53 -6.94 -6.76
C ALA A 455 16.92 -7.62 -7.99
N GLY A 456 15.69 -7.28 -8.39
CA GLY A 456 14.96 -7.97 -9.43
C GLY A 456 14.59 -9.41 -9.05
N ARG A 457 14.36 -9.64 -7.76
CA ARG A 457 13.77 -10.89 -7.22
C ARG A 457 12.28 -10.66 -7.05
N PHE A 458 11.47 -11.61 -7.50
CA PHE A 458 10.03 -11.47 -7.33
C PHE A 458 9.66 -11.62 -5.85
N VAL A 459 8.66 -10.86 -5.42
CA VAL A 459 8.21 -10.85 -4.01
C VAL A 459 6.71 -11.11 -3.90
N ILE A 460 6.36 -12.01 -2.99
CA ILE A 460 4.98 -12.36 -2.65
C ILE A 460 4.65 -11.77 -1.28
N CYS A 461 3.56 -11.01 -1.17
CA CYS A 461 3.00 -10.64 0.12
C CYS A 461 1.94 -11.66 0.54
N ALA A 462 2.11 -12.22 1.74
CA ALA A 462 1.35 -13.38 2.19
C ALA A 462 0.72 -13.18 3.58
N THR A 463 -0.26 -14.05 3.88
CA THR A 463 -1.03 -14.20 5.12
C THR A 463 -1.95 -13.02 5.46
N GLN A 464 -3.18 -13.32 5.90
CA GLN A 464 -4.19 -12.36 6.36
C GLN A 464 -4.40 -11.15 5.43
N MET A 465 -4.47 -11.39 4.12
CA MET A 465 -4.72 -10.32 3.15
C MET A 465 -6.23 -10.01 3.08
N LEU A 466 -7.09 -11.04 2.99
CA LEU A 466 -8.56 -10.92 2.97
C LEU A 466 -9.19 -11.94 3.96
N GLU A 467 -8.58 -12.12 5.13
CA GLU A 467 -8.92 -13.14 6.14
C GLU A 467 -10.42 -13.23 6.44
N SER A 468 -11.11 -12.10 6.57
CA SER A 468 -12.54 -12.07 6.88
C SER A 468 -13.39 -12.79 5.82
N MET A 469 -12.88 -12.93 4.59
CA MET A 469 -13.57 -13.63 3.50
C MET A 469 -13.57 -15.16 3.62
N ILE A 470 -12.93 -15.71 4.65
CA ILE A 470 -13.14 -17.11 5.03
C ILE A 470 -14.62 -17.34 5.37
N GLU A 471 -15.24 -16.41 6.10
CA GLU A 471 -16.62 -16.52 6.56
C GLU A 471 -17.56 -15.51 5.88
N ALA A 472 -17.04 -14.35 5.47
CA ALA A 472 -17.82 -13.26 4.90
C ALA A 472 -17.73 -13.18 3.37
N TYR A 473 -18.80 -12.69 2.73
CA TYR A 473 -18.81 -12.49 1.28
C TYR A 473 -17.96 -11.30 0.80
N SER A 474 -17.59 -10.38 1.69
CA SER A 474 -16.82 -9.18 1.37
C SER A 474 -15.78 -8.90 2.45
N PRO A 475 -14.59 -8.38 2.07
CA PRO A 475 -13.56 -8.09 3.03
C PRO A 475 -13.84 -6.79 3.79
N THR A 476 -13.14 -6.61 4.90
CA THR A 476 -13.11 -5.35 5.63
C THR A 476 -12.41 -4.25 4.83
N ARG A 477 -12.61 -2.99 5.24
CA ARG A 477 -11.92 -1.84 4.60
C ARG A 477 -10.41 -1.87 4.83
N ALA A 478 -9.97 -2.32 6.01
CA ALA A 478 -8.57 -2.47 6.33
C ALA A 478 -7.89 -3.48 5.40
N GLU A 479 -8.50 -4.64 5.16
CA GLU A 479 -8.01 -5.66 4.22
C GLU A 479 -7.92 -5.15 2.78
N MET A 480 -8.92 -4.40 2.31
CA MET A 480 -8.87 -3.78 0.97
C MET A 480 -7.68 -2.82 0.84
N THR A 481 -7.48 -1.95 1.84
CA THR A 481 -6.38 -0.98 1.84
C THR A 481 -5.02 -1.66 2.03
N ASP A 482 -4.96 -2.75 2.78
CA ASP A 482 -3.77 -3.56 2.98
C ASP A 482 -3.28 -4.18 1.67
N VAL A 483 -4.17 -4.85 0.92
CA VAL A 483 -3.89 -5.35 -0.44
C VAL A 483 -3.41 -4.23 -1.36
N ALA A 484 -4.11 -3.09 -1.37
CA ALA A 484 -3.74 -1.96 -2.21
C ALA A 484 -2.35 -1.40 -1.86
N ASN A 485 -2.02 -1.28 -0.56
CA ASN A 485 -0.70 -0.85 -0.11
C ASN A 485 0.39 -1.86 -0.47
N ALA A 486 0.13 -3.17 -0.42
CA ALA A 486 1.09 -4.17 -0.89
C ALA A 486 1.40 -3.96 -2.40
N VAL A 487 0.38 -3.70 -3.22
CA VAL A 487 0.56 -3.35 -4.64
C VAL A 487 1.37 -2.07 -4.81
N PHE A 488 1.09 -1.03 -4.01
CA PHE A 488 1.86 0.21 -4.05
C PHE A 488 3.30 0.09 -3.55
N ASP A 489 3.55 -0.82 -2.61
CA ASP A 489 4.91 -1.15 -2.17
C ASP A 489 5.69 -1.85 -3.29
N GLY A 490 4.98 -2.42 -4.27
CA GLY A 490 5.53 -2.98 -5.49
C GLY A 490 5.73 -4.47 -5.41
N VAL A 491 4.78 -5.20 -4.82
CA VAL A 491 4.80 -6.67 -4.82
C VAL A 491 4.55 -7.25 -6.21
N ASP A 492 5.13 -8.41 -6.51
CA ASP A 492 4.82 -9.14 -7.74
C ASP A 492 3.52 -9.92 -7.62
N ALA A 493 3.27 -10.47 -6.43
CA ALA A 493 2.08 -11.26 -6.15
C ALA A 493 1.53 -11.01 -4.74
N VAL A 494 0.22 -11.21 -4.61
CA VAL A 494 -0.51 -11.30 -3.34
C VAL A 494 -1.03 -12.72 -3.16
N MET A 495 -1.14 -13.19 -1.92
CA MET A 495 -1.50 -14.58 -1.63
C MET A 495 -2.76 -14.70 -0.76
N LEU A 496 -3.67 -15.57 -1.18
CA LEU A 496 -4.82 -16.06 -0.40
C LEU A 496 -4.46 -17.40 0.25
N SER A 497 -4.74 -17.51 1.54
CA SER A 497 -4.45 -18.67 2.40
C SER A 497 -5.74 -19.40 2.76
N GLY A 498 -6.28 -19.17 3.96
CA GLY A 498 -7.52 -19.80 4.42
C GLY A 498 -8.72 -19.44 3.54
N GLU A 499 -8.72 -18.24 2.95
CA GLU A 499 -9.80 -17.70 2.10
C GLU A 499 -10.14 -18.62 0.93
N THR A 500 -9.12 -19.28 0.35
CA THR A 500 -9.29 -20.19 -0.79
C THR A 500 -9.29 -21.65 -0.38
N ALA A 501 -8.48 -22.01 0.63
CA ALA A 501 -8.35 -23.40 1.07
C ALA A 501 -9.60 -23.91 1.79
N ASN A 502 -10.13 -23.11 2.72
CA ASN A 502 -11.17 -23.49 3.68
C ASN A 502 -12.35 -22.51 3.73
N GLY A 503 -12.27 -21.39 3.02
CA GLY A 503 -13.30 -20.34 3.01
C GLY A 503 -14.60 -20.73 2.33
N ALA A 504 -15.68 -20.04 2.71
CA ALA A 504 -17.01 -20.21 2.15
C ALA A 504 -17.12 -19.69 0.69
N PHE A 505 -16.27 -18.72 0.31
CA PHE A 505 -16.38 -18.01 -0.97
C PHE A 505 -15.03 -17.91 -1.72
N PRO A 506 -14.38 -19.04 -2.08
CA PRO A 506 -13.02 -19.04 -2.59
C PRO A 506 -12.87 -18.27 -3.92
N ALA A 507 -13.76 -18.48 -4.90
CA ALA A 507 -13.74 -17.75 -6.16
C ALA A 507 -14.01 -16.24 -5.99
N GLN A 508 -14.92 -15.87 -5.09
CA GLN A 508 -15.22 -14.47 -4.78
C GLN A 508 -14.03 -13.77 -4.12
N ALA A 509 -13.27 -14.46 -3.26
CA ALA A 509 -12.05 -13.92 -2.66
C ALA A 509 -10.99 -13.62 -3.72
N VAL A 510 -10.78 -14.53 -4.69
CA VAL A 510 -9.87 -14.30 -5.83
C VAL A 510 -10.32 -13.13 -6.69
N ASP A 511 -11.59 -13.07 -7.07
CA ASP A 511 -12.16 -11.96 -7.87
C ASP A 511 -11.97 -10.62 -7.15
N THR A 512 -12.27 -10.59 -5.85
CA THR A 512 -12.15 -9.37 -5.03
C THR A 512 -10.69 -8.92 -4.95
N MET A 513 -9.76 -9.84 -4.69
CA MET A 513 -8.32 -9.58 -4.72
C MET A 513 -7.87 -9.02 -6.09
N ALA A 514 -8.36 -9.59 -7.18
CA ALA A 514 -8.04 -9.15 -8.54
C ALA A 514 -8.56 -7.73 -8.84
N ARG A 515 -9.77 -7.39 -8.39
CA ARG A 515 -10.34 -6.04 -8.53
C ARG A 515 -9.58 -5.00 -7.73
N ILE A 516 -9.20 -5.32 -6.48
CA ILE A 516 -8.38 -4.41 -5.66
C ILE A 516 -7.01 -4.17 -6.31
N CYS A 517 -6.34 -5.23 -6.79
CA CYS A 517 -5.06 -5.10 -7.49
C CYS A 517 -5.17 -4.21 -8.73
N ARG A 518 -6.19 -4.43 -9.57
CA ARG A 518 -6.44 -3.63 -10.77
C ARG A 518 -6.67 -2.16 -10.42
N SER A 519 -7.47 -1.88 -9.39
CA SER A 519 -7.72 -0.51 -8.91
C SER A 519 -6.45 0.16 -8.38
N ALA A 520 -5.64 -0.55 -7.60
CA ALA A 520 -4.40 -0.02 -7.05
C ALA A 520 -3.38 0.30 -8.15
N GLU A 521 -3.24 -0.58 -9.14
CA GLU A 521 -2.33 -0.39 -10.28
C GLU A 521 -2.63 0.85 -11.12
N ILE A 522 -3.88 1.33 -11.16
CA ILE A 522 -4.26 2.57 -11.86
C ILE A 522 -3.67 3.79 -11.16
N GLY A 523 -3.60 3.75 -9.82
CA GLY A 523 -3.05 4.84 -9.01
C GLY A 523 -1.53 4.89 -9.00
N VAL A 524 -0.82 3.89 -9.51
CA VAL A 524 0.66 3.80 -9.46
C VAL A 524 1.30 4.82 -10.41
N ASN A 525 2.26 5.60 -9.88
CA ASN A 525 3.13 6.45 -10.71
C ASN A 525 4.34 5.65 -11.23
N TYR A 526 4.13 4.84 -12.28
CA TYR A 526 5.16 3.96 -12.86
C TYR A 526 6.44 4.67 -13.29
N TYR A 527 6.35 5.95 -13.66
CA TYR A 527 7.53 6.75 -14.00
C TYR A 527 8.48 6.87 -12.81
N GLN A 528 7.94 7.22 -11.63
CA GLN A 528 8.74 7.37 -10.42
C GLN A 528 9.19 6.01 -9.84
N VAL A 529 8.37 4.96 -9.96
CA VAL A 529 8.78 3.60 -9.57
C VAL A 529 9.99 3.14 -10.40
N PHE A 530 9.93 3.33 -11.72
CA PHE A 530 11.04 3.04 -12.63
C PHE A 530 12.30 3.83 -12.27
N ASP A 531 12.18 5.14 -12.11
CA ASP A 531 13.32 6.01 -11.79
C ASP A 531 13.96 5.64 -10.44
N PHE A 532 13.16 5.29 -9.44
CA PHE A 532 13.64 4.83 -8.14
C PHE A 532 14.46 3.53 -8.26
N ILE A 533 13.89 2.48 -8.85
CA ILE A 533 14.57 1.18 -9.03
C ILE A 533 15.86 1.38 -9.82
N ARG A 534 15.80 2.15 -10.90
CA ARG A 534 16.98 2.45 -11.72
C ARG A 534 18.02 3.25 -10.93
N LYS A 535 17.63 4.26 -10.15
CA LYS A 535 18.55 5.08 -9.33
C LYS A 535 19.36 4.23 -8.36
N PHE A 536 18.73 3.26 -7.71
CA PHE A 536 19.38 2.39 -6.71
C PHE A 536 19.99 1.10 -7.27
N THR A 537 19.76 0.78 -8.54
CA THR A 537 20.52 -0.28 -9.23
C THR A 537 21.99 0.16 -9.40
N ALA A 538 22.95 -0.69 -9.05
CA ALA A 538 24.37 -0.42 -9.24
C ALA A 538 24.72 -0.27 -10.73
N LYS A 539 25.59 0.69 -11.08
CA LYS A 539 26.09 0.89 -12.46
C LYS A 539 27.61 0.69 -12.51
N PRO A 540 28.19 0.27 -13.65
CA PRO A 540 27.51 -0.08 -14.90
C PRO A 540 26.72 -1.38 -14.78
N VAL A 541 25.62 -1.50 -15.54
CA VAL A 541 24.84 -2.74 -15.65
C VAL A 541 25.20 -3.52 -16.91
N GLY A 542 24.91 -4.82 -16.92
CA GLY A 542 25.10 -5.64 -18.11
C GLY A 542 24.18 -5.25 -19.27
N THR A 543 24.57 -5.59 -20.50
CA THR A 543 23.85 -5.23 -21.73
C THR A 543 22.36 -5.62 -21.74
N VAL A 544 22.01 -6.79 -21.19
CA VAL A 544 20.62 -7.24 -21.10
C VAL A 544 19.80 -6.29 -20.22
N GLU A 545 20.32 -5.97 -19.04
CA GLU A 545 19.62 -5.14 -18.07
C GLU A 545 19.51 -3.70 -18.55
N ALA A 546 20.56 -3.15 -19.16
CA ALA A 546 20.53 -1.82 -19.78
C ALA A 546 19.46 -1.69 -20.87
N MET A 547 19.28 -2.72 -21.72
CA MET A 547 18.24 -2.69 -22.76
C MET A 547 16.83 -2.81 -22.18
N VAL A 548 16.68 -3.63 -21.15
CA VAL A 548 15.39 -3.87 -20.51
C VAL A 548 14.95 -2.67 -19.66
N SER A 549 15.87 -2.03 -18.93
CA SER A 549 15.60 -0.76 -18.24
C SER A 549 15.15 0.31 -19.23
N THR A 550 15.82 0.37 -20.37
CA THR A 550 15.49 1.28 -21.46
C THR A 550 14.12 1.01 -22.06
N LEU A 551 13.74 -0.27 -22.19
CA LEU A 551 12.42 -0.68 -22.65
C LEU A 551 11.32 -0.22 -21.69
N ALA A 552 11.51 -0.38 -20.38
CA ALA A 552 10.56 0.12 -19.37
C ALA A 552 10.47 1.66 -19.37
N LYS A 553 11.60 2.35 -19.61
CA LYS A 553 11.59 3.80 -19.83
C LYS A 553 10.75 4.18 -21.05
N SER A 554 10.96 3.50 -22.19
CA SER A 554 10.20 3.76 -23.41
C SER A 554 8.71 3.52 -23.24
N SER A 555 8.29 2.52 -22.45
CA SER A 555 6.87 2.35 -22.14
C SER A 555 6.30 3.54 -21.38
N ASN A 556 7.05 4.15 -20.47
CA ASN A 556 6.62 5.37 -19.77
C ASN A 556 6.58 6.60 -20.69
N ASP A 557 7.51 6.69 -21.65
CA ASP A 557 7.66 7.84 -22.54
C ASP A 557 6.63 7.85 -23.69
N ILE A 558 6.22 6.68 -24.20
CA ILE A 558 5.29 6.55 -25.34
C ILE A 558 3.89 6.09 -24.91
N LYS A 559 3.79 5.30 -23.84
CA LYS A 559 2.57 4.55 -23.44
C LYS A 559 2.04 3.64 -24.56
N PRO A 560 2.84 2.62 -24.98
CA PRO A 560 2.38 1.63 -25.95
C PRO A 560 1.20 0.81 -25.39
N GLY A 561 0.49 0.08 -26.25
CA GLY A 561 -0.54 -0.86 -25.79
C GLY A 561 0.06 -2.04 -25.03
N MET A 562 1.24 -2.53 -25.47
CA MET A 562 1.97 -3.59 -24.79
C MET A 562 3.46 -3.62 -25.16
N ILE A 563 4.19 -4.49 -24.47
CA ILE A 563 5.55 -4.91 -24.80
C ILE A 563 5.55 -6.38 -25.26
N VAL A 564 6.37 -6.71 -26.26
CA VAL A 564 6.66 -8.11 -26.66
C VAL A 564 8.13 -8.41 -26.43
N VAL A 565 8.43 -9.46 -25.67
CA VAL A 565 9.80 -9.91 -25.37
C VAL A 565 9.97 -11.39 -25.70
N PHE A 566 11.04 -11.74 -26.42
CA PHE A 566 11.40 -13.14 -26.68
C PHE A 566 12.39 -13.63 -25.63
N SER A 567 12.09 -14.75 -24.96
CA SER A 567 12.93 -15.29 -23.90
C SER A 567 12.84 -16.81 -23.79
N GLU A 568 13.98 -17.50 -23.73
CA GLU A 568 14.03 -18.95 -23.48
C GLU A 568 14.64 -19.28 -22.09
N GLY A 569 15.58 -18.46 -21.62
CA GLY A 569 16.28 -18.64 -20.34
C GLY A 569 15.75 -17.79 -19.17
N GLY A 570 14.67 -17.02 -19.37
CA GLY A 570 13.97 -16.28 -18.31
C GLY A 570 14.65 -15.03 -17.77
N LYS A 571 15.97 -14.82 -17.99
CA LYS A 571 16.68 -13.61 -17.52
C LYS A 571 16.04 -12.32 -18.05
N VAL A 572 15.64 -12.29 -19.32
CA VAL A 572 14.95 -11.12 -19.92
C VAL A 572 13.59 -10.90 -19.26
N ALA A 573 12.79 -11.96 -19.13
CA ALA A 573 11.47 -11.91 -18.50
C ALA A 573 11.55 -11.32 -17.07
N ARG A 574 12.46 -11.84 -16.24
CA ARG A 574 12.69 -11.35 -14.88
C ARG A 574 13.11 -9.89 -14.84
N MET A 575 14.08 -9.49 -15.68
CA MET A 575 14.55 -8.11 -15.72
C MET A 575 13.47 -7.13 -16.19
N VAL A 576 12.57 -7.55 -17.10
CA VAL A 576 11.49 -6.68 -17.56
C VAL A 576 10.49 -6.45 -16.42
N SER A 577 10.22 -7.50 -15.64
CA SER A 577 9.38 -7.40 -14.44
C SER A 577 10.02 -6.50 -13.36
N LYS A 578 11.35 -6.59 -13.17
CA LYS A 578 12.13 -5.75 -12.24
C LYS A 578 11.88 -4.25 -12.46
N TYR A 579 11.88 -3.78 -13.71
CA TYR A 579 11.72 -2.35 -14.01
C TYR A 579 10.25 -1.88 -14.08
N ARG A 580 9.29 -2.73 -13.66
CA ARG A 580 7.88 -2.38 -13.44
C ARG A 580 7.27 -1.60 -14.61
N SER A 581 7.26 -2.21 -15.79
CA SER A 581 6.58 -1.66 -16.97
C SER A 581 5.15 -1.21 -16.65
N CYS A 582 4.75 -0.04 -17.15
CA CYS A 582 3.40 0.50 -16.99
C CYS A 582 2.35 -0.21 -17.85
N VAL A 583 2.77 -1.08 -18.77
CA VAL A 583 1.92 -1.82 -19.72
C VAL A 583 2.17 -3.33 -19.61
N PRO A 584 1.23 -4.20 -20.04
CA PRO A 584 1.42 -5.63 -20.13
C PRO A 584 2.65 -6.03 -20.96
N VAL A 585 3.34 -7.09 -20.54
CA VAL A 585 4.53 -7.64 -21.19
C VAL A 585 4.23 -9.06 -21.65
N LEU A 586 4.14 -9.27 -22.96
CA LEU A 586 3.99 -10.59 -23.56
C LEU A 586 5.37 -11.25 -23.74
N VAL A 587 5.65 -12.26 -22.94
CA VAL A 587 6.81 -13.14 -23.04
C VAL A 587 6.52 -14.25 -24.03
N VAL A 588 7.20 -14.23 -25.16
CA VAL A 588 7.13 -15.25 -26.21
C VAL A 588 8.25 -16.27 -25.96
N THR A 589 7.89 -17.54 -25.79
CA THR A 589 8.83 -18.60 -25.41
C THR A 589 8.41 -19.97 -25.92
N SER A 590 9.37 -20.84 -26.23
CA SER A 590 9.12 -22.28 -26.39
C SER A 590 9.29 -23.07 -25.09
N ASN A 591 9.84 -22.45 -24.05
CA ASN A 591 10.07 -23.06 -22.76
C ASN A 591 8.80 -23.03 -21.88
N ARG A 592 8.14 -24.19 -21.76
CA ARG A 592 6.94 -24.35 -20.93
C ARG A 592 7.18 -24.08 -19.44
N GLU A 593 8.36 -24.38 -18.92
CA GLU A 593 8.70 -24.09 -17.52
C GLU A 593 8.81 -22.59 -17.30
N LEU A 594 9.47 -21.87 -18.22
CA LEU A 594 9.52 -20.41 -18.17
C LEU A 594 8.13 -19.79 -18.22
N ALA A 595 7.22 -20.30 -19.06
CA ALA A 595 5.85 -19.81 -19.12
C ALA A 595 5.12 -19.90 -17.77
N ARG A 596 5.37 -20.98 -17.01
CA ARG A 596 4.84 -21.14 -15.64
C ARG A 596 5.59 -20.25 -14.64
N HIS A 597 6.92 -20.12 -14.75
CA HIS A 597 7.68 -19.21 -13.89
C HIS A 597 7.25 -17.74 -14.03
N CYS A 598 6.82 -17.31 -15.21
CA CYS A 598 6.29 -15.96 -15.43
C CYS A 598 4.99 -15.68 -14.65
N GLN A 599 4.27 -16.70 -14.17
CA GLN A 599 2.98 -16.52 -13.48
C GLN A 599 3.08 -15.92 -12.09
N VAL A 600 4.28 -15.82 -11.51
CA VAL A 600 4.51 -15.13 -10.24
C VAL A 600 5.13 -13.74 -10.41
N MET A 601 5.55 -13.37 -11.63
CA MET A 601 6.27 -12.12 -11.89
C MET A 601 5.32 -11.03 -12.39
N PHE A 602 5.47 -9.81 -11.86
CA PHE A 602 4.62 -8.67 -12.19
C PHE A 602 4.57 -8.40 -13.71
N GLY A 603 3.35 -8.23 -14.22
CA GLY A 603 3.06 -7.72 -15.56
C GLY A 603 3.38 -8.66 -16.72
N LEU A 604 3.87 -9.87 -16.45
CA LEU A 604 4.22 -10.83 -17.49
C LEU A 604 3.02 -11.68 -17.90
N TYR A 605 2.82 -11.82 -19.21
CA TYR A 605 1.89 -12.74 -19.86
C TYR A 605 2.70 -13.60 -20.82
N THR A 606 2.19 -14.75 -21.23
CA THR A 606 3.00 -15.72 -21.98
C THR A 606 2.29 -16.20 -23.22
N MET A 607 3.04 -16.27 -24.33
CA MET A 607 2.65 -16.96 -25.55
C MET A 607 3.64 -18.09 -25.80
N MET A 608 3.11 -19.28 -26.01
CA MET A 608 3.92 -20.46 -26.34
C MET A 608 4.24 -20.51 -27.83
N LEU A 609 5.49 -20.85 -28.13
CA LEU A 609 5.94 -21.29 -29.44
C LEU A 609 6.19 -22.80 -29.42
N ASP A 610 6.01 -23.46 -30.55
CA ASP A 610 6.36 -24.88 -30.69
C ASP A 610 7.87 -25.12 -30.57
N LYS A 611 8.67 -24.18 -31.09
CA LYS A 611 10.14 -24.22 -31.12
C LYS A 611 10.73 -22.81 -31.00
N PRO A 612 11.98 -22.68 -30.50
CA PRO A 612 12.68 -21.40 -30.53
C PRO A 612 12.77 -20.87 -31.95
N VAL A 613 12.65 -19.56 -32.12
CA VAL A 613 12.74 -18.95 -33.45
C VAL A 613 14.16 -19.10 -33.97
N SER A 614 14.32 -19.74 -35.14
CA SER A 614 15.61 -20.21 -35.64
C SER A 614 16.38 -19.20 -36.51
N SER A 615 15.77 -18.08 -36.91
CA SER A 615 16.42 -17.07 -37.77
C SER A 615 15.78 -15.68 -37.66
N MET A 616 16.56 -14.65 -38.01
CA MET A 616 16.09 -13.26 -38.09
C MET A 616 14.98 -13.04 -39.14
N SER A 617 14.90 -13.87 -40.18
CA SER A 617 13.82 -13.79 -41.17
C SER A 617 12.47 -14.18 -40.56
N LYS A 618 12.43 -15.30 -39.81
CA LYS A 618 11.24 -15.81 -39.13
C LYS A 618 10.84 -14.98 -37.90
N MET A 619 11.76 -14.21 -37.34
CA MET A 619 11.47 -13.33 -36.21
C MET A 619 10.37 -12.32 -36.51
N LYS A 620 10.27 -11.84 -37.76
CA LYS A 620 9.23 -10.87 -38.15
C LYS A 620 7.83 -11.47 -38.06
N ASP A 621 7.68 -12.70 -38.56
CA ASP A 621 6.41 -13.43 -38.55
C ASP A 621 6.03 -13.75 -37.10
N ALA A 622 6.97 -14.24 -36.30
CA ALA A 622 6.74 -14.51 -34.88
C ALA A 622 6.35 -13.25 -34.08
N VAL A 623 6.92 -12.08 -34.40
CA VAL A 623 6.49 -10.81 -33.79
C VAL A 623 5.06 -10.45 -34.22
N HIS A 624 4.71 -10.65 -35.48
CA HIS A 624 3.36 -10.40 -35.98
C HIS A 624 2.33 -11.30 -35.27
N ASP A 625 2.61 -12.60 -35.18
CA ASP A 625 1.75 -13.57 -34.48
C ASP A 625 1.60 -13.22 -33.00
N ALA A 626 2.70 -12.81 -32.35
CA ALA A 626 2.65 -12.35 -30.95
C ALA A 626 1.81 -11.09 -30.76
N ILE A 627 1.82 -10.17 -31.74
CA ILE A 627 0.98 -8.98 -31.69
C ILE A 627 -0.50 -9.33 -31.83
N ILE A 628 -0.84 -10.21 -32.77
CA ILE A 628 -2.21 -10.71 -32.96
C ILE A 628 -2.68 -11.46 -31.72
N PHE A 629 -1.83 -12.33 -31.16
CA PHE A 629 -2.13 -13.05 -29.92
C PHE A 629 -2.42 -12.06 -28.78
N GLY A 630 -1.56 -11.07 -28.58
CA GLY A 630 -1.74 -10.05 -27.55
C GLY A 630 -3.02 -9.23 -27.74
N GLN A 631 -3.39 -8.92 -28.98
CA GLN A 631 -4.64 -8.24 -29.30
C GLN A 631 -5.86 -9.11 -28.96
N ASN A 632 -5.87 -10.38 -29.38
CA ASN A 632 -6.96 -11.32 -29.11
C ASN A 632 -7.11 -11.62 -27.61
N ALA A 633 -6.00 -11.63 -26.87
CA ALA A 633 -5.97 -11.76 -25.42
C ALA A 633 -6.35 -10.47 -24.67
N GLY A 634 -6.66 -9.38 -25.38
CA GLY A 634 -7.05 -8.09 -24.77
C GLY A 634 -5.89 -7.34 -24.11
N LEU A 635 -4.63 -7.70 -24.40
CA LEU A 635 -3.43 -7.06 -23.87
C LEU A 635 -3.09 -5.77 -24.61
N CYS A 636 -3.50 -5.64 -25.87
CA CYS A 636 -3.26 -4.48 -26.71
C CYS A 636 -4.50 -4.13 -27.54
N VAL A 637 -4.71 -2.84 -27.78
CA VAL A 637 -5.76 -2.33 -28.66
C VAL A 637 -5.20 -2.16 -30.08
N ALA A 638 -6.03 -2.39 -31.09
CA ALA A 638 -5.70 -2.09 -32.49
C ALA A 638 -5.18 -0.66 -32.66
N GLY A 639 -4.24 -0.44 -33.59
CA GLY A 639 -3.64 0.86 -33.88
C GLY A 639 -2.63 1.38 -32.85
N LYS A 640 -2.57 0.83 -31.62
CA LYS A 640 -1.61 1.27 -30.59
C LYS A 640 -0.18 0.82 -30.85
N GLU A 641 0.78 1.62 -30.40
CA GLU A 641 2.19 1.30 -30.47
C GLU A 641 2.51 0.04 -29.65
N VAL A 642 3.47 -0.76 -30.13
CA VAL A 642 3.98 -1.95 -29.46
C VAL A 642 5.50 -1.87 -29.41
N VAL A 643 6.09 -2.04 -28.24
CA VAL A 643 7.54 -2.09 -28.07
C VAL A 643 8.01 -3.54 -28.14
N VAL A 644 8.99 -3.84 -28.99
CA VAL A 644 9.48 -5.19 -29.22
C VAL A 644 10.96 -5.29 -28.84
N LEU A 645 11.32 -6.33 -28.10
CA LEU A 645 12.70 -6.69 -27.77
C LEU A 645 12.96 -8.17 -28.04
N PHE A 646 14.04 -8.47 -28.78
CA PHE A 646 14.53 -9.83 -28.97
C PHE A 646 16.05 -9.86 -29.10
N SER A 647 16.62 -11.06 -29.02
CA SER A 647 18.06 -11.32 -29.18
C SER A 647 18.31 -12.41 -30.21
N THR A 648 19.41 -12.29 -30.96
CA THR A 648 19.91 -13.31 -31.89
C THR A 648 20.32 -14.61 -31.19
N MET A 649 20.61 -14.59 -29.89
CA MET A 649 20.88 -15.79 -29.07
C MET A 649 19.65 -16.70 -28.83
N VAL A 650 18.47 -16.30 -29.31
CA VAL A 650 17.22 -17.11 -29.19
C VAL A 650 17.15 -18.20 -30.28
N THR A 651 18.08 -18.20 -31.26
CA THR A 651 18.18 -19.24 -32.30
C THR A 651 19.04 -20.41 -31.81
N ALA A 652 18.54 -21.65 -31.90
CA ALA A 652 19.08 -22.90 -31.35
C ALA A 652 20.54 -23.32 -31.72
N SER A 653 21.35 -22.48 -32.36
CA SER A 653 22.74 -22.79 -32.71
C SER A 653 23.71 -22.16 -31.71
N GLY A 654 24.25 -22.96 -30.79
CA GLY A 654 25.33 -22.58 -29.87
C GLY A 654 26.69 -22.35 -30.55
N THR A 655 26.70 -21.81 -31.77
CA THR A 655 27.92 -21.50 -32.53
C THR A 655 28.08 -19.98 -32.63
N GLU A 656 29.04 -19.45 -31.88
CA GLU A 656 29.89 -18.27 -32.13
C GLU A 656 29.34 -17.04 -32.90
N ALA A 657 28.03 -16.77 -32.88
CA ALA A 657 27.48 -15.54 -33.43
C ALA A 657 27.50 -14.44 -32.36
N ALA A 658 28.05 -13.26 -32.71
CA ALA A 658 28.03 -12.08 -31.86
C ALA A 658 26.60 -11.82 -31.35
N ALA A 659 26.42 -11.78 -30.02
CA ALA A 659 25.11 -11.66 -29.39
C ALA A 659 24.48 -10.28 -29.62
N GLU A 660 23.83 -10.10 -30.78
CA GLU A 660 23.11 -8.88 -31.13
C GLU A 660 21.71 -8.89 -30.47
N ARG A 661 21.35 -7.76 -29.86
CA ARG A 661 20.02 -7.52 -29.29
C ARG A 661 19.40 -6.32 -29.96
N GLN A 662 18.13 -6.41 -30.32
CA GLN A 662 17.43 -5.37 -31.06
C GLN A 662 16.15 -4.96 -30.34
N MET A 663 15.92 -3.65 -30.25
CA MET A 663 14.70 -3.04 -29.75
C MET A 663 14.15 -2.06 -30.79
N TYR A 664 12.85 -2.11 -31.03
CA TYR A 664 12.14 -1.17 -31.89
C TYR A 664 10.68 -1.01 -31.48
N ILE A 665 10.02 0.00 -32.04
CA ILE A 665 8.59 0.27 -31.86
C ILE A 665 7.87 -0.07 -33.16
N THR A 666 6.72 -0.73 -33.07
CA THR A 666 5.78 -1.03 -34.17
C THR A 666 4.36 -0.64 -33.73
N SER A 667 3.33 -1.02 -34.50
CA SER A 667 1.93 -0.80 -34.12
C SER A 667 1.13 -2.10 -34.20
N CYS A 668 0.10 -2.20 -33.36
CA CYS A 668 -0.91 -3.25 -33.39
C CYS A 668 -1.77 -3.11 -34.66
N PRO A 669 -2.00 -4.18 -35.43
CA PRO A 669 -2.85 -4.12 -36.63
C PRO A 669 -4.28 -3.66 -36.33
N GLY A 670 -4.89 -2.97 -37.29
CA GLY A 670 -6.28 -2.49 -37.22
C GLY A 670 -6.41 -0.99 -36.87
N GLU A 671 -7.65 -0.50 -36.87
CA GLU A 671 -7.98 0.89 -36.55
C GLU A 671 -8.10 1.12 -35.03
N LEU A 672 -7.67 2.30 -34.59
CA LEU A 672 -7.63 2.65 -33.17
C LEU A 672 -9.04 2.89 -32.61
N GLU A 673 -9.52 1.97 -31.78
CA GLU A 673 -10.78 2.14 -31.04
C GLU A 673 -10.56 2.95 -29.75
N MET A 674 -11.01 4.21 -29.75
CA MET A 674 -10.80 5.13 -28.62
C MET A 674 -11.43 4.66 -27.31
N SER A 675 -12.57 3.96 -27.35
CA SER A 675 -13.29 3.47 -26.17
C SER A 675 -12.55 2.37 -25.40
N LYS A 676 -11.61 1.66 -26.03
CA LYS A 676 -10.84 0.57 -25.42
C LYS A 676 -9.49 1.02 -24.86
N LEU A 677 -9.15 2.30 -24.98
CA LEU A 677 -7.82 2.82 -24.62
C LEU A 677 -7.54 2.86 -23.12
N GLY A 678 -8.55 2.70 -22.28
CA GLY A 678 -8.34 2.60 -20.85
C GLY A 678 -7.77 3.89 -20.23
N THR A 679 -6.71 3.74 -19.46
CA THR A 679 -5.88 4.84 -18.91
C THR A 679 -5.30 5.79 -19.96
N MET A 680 -5.28 5.39 -21.24
CA MET A 680 -4.72 6.17 -22.35
C MET A 680 -5.77 6.97 -23.12
N GLN A 681 -7.07 6.82 -22.81
CA GLN A 681 -8.13 7.55 -23.48
C GLN A 681 -8.13 9.03 -23.05
N PRO A 682 -8.17 9.99 -24.00
CA PRO A 682 -8.49 11.39 -23.67
C PRO A 682 -9.94 11.47 -23.16
N LEU A 683 -10.22 12.35 -22.20
CA LEU A 683 -11.58 12.49 -21.68
C LEU A 683 -12.55 12.88 -22.79
N THR A 684 -13.74 12.28 -22.73
CA THR A 684 -14.83 12.56 -23.65
C THR A 684 -15.52 13.89 -23.31
N ALA A 685 -16.26 14.47 -24.25
CA ALA A 685 -17.08 15.65 -24.00
C ALA A 685 -18.07 15.44 -22.84
N ARG A 686 -18.67 14.24 -22.75
CA ARG A 686 -19.56 13.82 -21.65
C ARG A 686 -18.86 13.85 -20.28
N SER A 687 -17.60 13.42 -20.22
CA SER A 687 -16.82 13.46 -18.97
C SER A 687 -16.51 14.89 -18.52
N ARG A 688 -16.34 15.83 -19.47
CA ARG A 688 -16.17 17.25 -19.18
C ARG A 688 -17.48 17.90 -18.72
N GLU A 689 -18.60 17.55 -19.34
CA GLU A 689 -19.95 17.99 -18.93
C GLU A 689 -20.34 17.51 -17.53
N GLN A 690 -19.81 16.36 -17.08
CA GLN A 690 -20.04 15.81 -15.73
C GLN A 690 -19.11 16.38 -14.64
N GLY A 691 -18.25 17.36 -14.97
CA GLY A 691 -17.33 17.99 -14.02
C GLY A 691 -16.15 17.10 -13.58
N ILE A 692 -15.75 16.12 -14.39
CA ILE A 692 -14.63 15.23 -14.05
C ILE A 692 -13.30 15.94 -14.36
N ASP A 693 -12.65 16.49 -13.33
CA ASP A 693 -11.34 17.14 -13.44
C ASP A 693 -10.22 16.15 -13.87
N VAL A 694 -9.34 16.61 -14.77
CA VAL A 694 -8.13 15.93 -15.27
C VAL A 694 -6.94 16.06 -14.32
N ALA A 695 -6.94 17.06 -13.43
CA ALA A 695 -5.81 17.34 -12.58
C ALA A 695 -5.62 16.16 -11.62
N LYS A 696 -4.64 15.32 -11.94
CA LYS A 696 -4.29 14.21 -11.06
C LYS A 696 -3.49 14.76 -9.90
N THR A 697 -3.99 14.52 -8.70
CA THR A 697 -3.25 14.71 -7.45
C THR A 697 -2.09 13.72 -7.43
N LEU A 698 -0.88 14.28 -7.41
CA LEU A 698 0.34 13.52 -7.15
C LEU A 698 0.48 13.43 -5.63
N SER A 699 0.58 12.22 -5.09
CA SER A 699 1.01 12.05 -3.70
C SER A 699 2.42 11.48 -3.66
N LEU A 700 3.10 11.77 -2.56
CA LEU A 700 4.42 11.25 -2.28
C LEU A 700 4.48 10.69 -0.87
N ARG A 701 4.95 9.44 -0.76
CA ARG A 701 5.31 8.77 0.48
C ARG A 701 6.77 8.35 0.38
N SER A 702 7.55 8.67 1.40
CA SER A 702 8.95 8.28 1.48
C SER A 702 9.28 7.86 2.91
N THR A 703 9.93 6.71 3.06
CA THR A 703 10.34 6.19 4.37
C THR A 703 11.81 5.83 4.39
N ILE A 704 12.41 5.94 5.56
CA ILE A 704 13.78 5.49 5.86
C ILE A 704 13.65 4.42 6.94
N ILE A 705 14.14 3.22 6.64
CA ILE A 705 14.02 2.07 7.53
C ILE A 705 15.42 1.53 7.79
N ASP A 706 15.80 1.57 9.06
CA ASP A 706 17.04 0.96 9.56
C ASP A 706 16.69 -0.38 10.20
N LEU A 707 17.52 -1.40 9.97
CA LEU A 707 17.25 -2.74 10.47
C LEU A 707 17.02 -2.80 11.99
N PRO A 708 17.78 -2.09 12.86
CA PRO A 708 17.51 -2.06 14.30
C PRO A 708 16.12 -1.52 14.66
N MET A 709 15.55 -0.63 13.84
CA MET A 709 14.20 -0.10 14.06
C MET A 709 13.13 -1.19 13.98
N LEU A 710 13.39 -2.33 13.34
CA LEU A 710 12.42 -3.41 13.23
C LEU A 710 12.36 -4.27 14.51
N PHE A 711 13.38 -4.19 15.37
CA PHE A 711 13.50 -5.03 16.57
C PHE A 711 13.38 -4.24 17.87
N GLN A 712 13.79 -2.97 17.86
CA GLN A 712 13.81 -2.12 19.05
C GLN A 712 12.49 -1.38 19.26
N SER A 713 12.07 -1.27 20.53
CA SER A 713 11.00 -0.37 20.93
C SER A 713 11.40 1.07 20.63
N SER A 714 10.58 1.78 19.84
CA SER A 714 10.81 3.19 19.57
C SER A 714 10.05 4.04 20.58
N THR A 715 10.70 5.05 21.14
CA THR A 715 10.06 6.08 21.99
C THR A 715 10.13 7.49 21.39
N PRO A 716 9.95 7.69 20.06
CA PRO A 716 9.85 9.03 19.53
C PRO A 716 8.57 9.70 20.07
N VAL A 717 8.63 11.01 20.21
CA VAL A 717 7.49 11.81 20.62
C VAL A 717 6.45 11.78 19.50
N ARG A 718 5.22 11.38 19.83
CA ARG A 718 4.15 11.09 18.87
C ARG A 718 3.47 12.36 18.35
N LYS A 719 3.67 12.69 17.08
CA LYS A 719 3.16 13.91 16.44
C LYS A 719 1.73 13.77 15.90
N THR A 720 1.34 12.58 15.43
CA THR A 720 -0.02 12.23 15.01
C THR A 720 -0.90 12.03 16.24
N LYS A 721 -2.17 12.45 16.13
CA LYS A 721 -3.09 12.56 17.25
C LYS A 721 -4.10 11.41 17.29
N ILE A 722 -4.51 11.02 18.49
CA ILE A 722 -5.54 10.01 18.72
C ILE A 722 -6.84 10.68 19.15
N ILE A 723 -7.88 10.46 18.35
CA ILE A 723 -9.26 10.81 18.71
C ILE A 723 -9.94 9.54 19.22
N ALA A 724 -10.43 9.55 20.45
CA ALA A 724 -11.18 8.43 21.03
C ALA A 724 -12.66 8.80 21.17
N THR A 725 -13.54 7.95 20.65
CA THR A 725 -14.98 8.13 20.87
C THR A 725 -15.33 7.70 22.29
N ILE A 726 -15.97 8.58 23.05
CA ILE A 726 -16.45 8.30 24.40
C ILE A 726 -17.84 7.68 24.32
N GLY A 727 -18.05 6.59 25.05
CA GLY A 727 -19.31 5.86 25.10
C GLY A 727 -19.47 5.11 26.42
N PRO A 728 -20.43 4.17 26.50
CA PRO A 728 -20.76 3.47 27.74
C PRO A 728 -19.57 2.79 28.45
N ASN A 729 -18.60 2.28 27.70
CA ASN A 729 -17.43 1.58 28.27
C ASN A 729 -16.24 2.51 28.55
N SER A 730 -16.38 3.81 28.27
CA SER A 730 -15.30 4.80 28.40
C SER A 730 -15.72 6.11 29.06
N SER A 731 -16.93 6.19 29.61
CA SER A 731 -17.47 7.41 30.24
C SER A 731 -17.20 7.52 31.75
N THR A 732 -16.46 6.61 32.36
CA THR A 732 -16.07 6.66 33.78
C THR A 732 -14.79 7.48 33.98
N GLU A 733 -14.65 8.14 35.14
CA GLU A 733 -13.47 8.95 35.51
C GLU A 733 -12.15 8.18 35.36
N GLU A 734 -12.10 6.97 35.92
CA GLU A 734 -10.94 6.09 35.86
C GLU A 734 -10.54 5.76 34.42
N MET A 735 -11.51 5.34 33.59
CA MET A 735 -11.23 4.95 32.21
C MET A 735 -10.80 6.13 31.34
N ILE A 736 -11.45 7.30 31.49
CA ILE A 736 -11.02 8.54 30.81
C ILE A 736 -9.57 8.86 31.19
N GLY A 737 -9.26 8.77 32.49
CA GLY A 737 -7.91 8.97 32.99
C GLY A 737 -6.89 8.00 32.39
N ARG A 738 -7.21 6.71 32.35
CA ARG A 738 -6.37 5.68 31.72
C ARG A 738 -6.14 5.97 30.23
N MET A 739 -7.20 6.29 29.48
CA MET A 739 -7.06 6.63 28.05
C MET A 739 -6.18 7.86 27.82
N MET A 740 -6.26 8.89 28.67
CA MET A 740 -5.36 10.06 28.59
C MET A 740 -3.89 9.71 28.91
N ASP A 741 -3.65 8.72 29.76
CA ASP A 741 -2.30 8.24 30.06
C ASP A 741 -1.72 7.40 28.92
N GLU A 742 -2.54 6.59 28.26
CA GLU A 742 -2.15 5.85 27.04
C GLU A 742 -2.02 6.74 25.80
N GLY A 743 -2.53 7.97 25.87
CA GLY A 743 -2.30 9.03 24.89
C GLY A 743 -3.52 9.41 24.04
N MET A 744 -4.72 9.43 24.59
CA MET A 744 -5.87 10.12 23.99
C MET A 744 -5.61 11.64 23.94
N ASP A 745 -5.74 12.26 22.76
CA ASP A 745 -5.60 13.72 22.60
C ASP A 745 -6.95 14.44 22.51
N VAL A 746 -7.96 13.77 21.93
CA VAL A 746 -9.29 14.34 21.68
C VAL A 746 -10.36 13.34 22.08
N ALA A 747 -11.31 13.78 22.90
CA ALA A 747 -12.53 13.07 23.22
C ALA A 747 -13.62 13.42 22.20
N ARG A 748 -14.16 12.42 21.50
CA ARG A 748 -15.22 12.61 20.51
C ARG A 748 -16.56 12.08 21.00
N PHE A 749 -17.62 12.83 20.75
CA PHE A 749 -19.00 12.45 21.06
C PHE A 749 -19.84 12.33 19.78
N ASN A 750 -20.53 11.19 19.63
CA ASN A 750 -21.28 10.86 18.42
C ASN A 750 -22.76 11.24 18.53
N MET A 751 -23.14 12.41 18.03
CA MET A 751 -24.54 12.89 18.12
C MET A 751 -25.51 12.10 17.23
N ALA A 752 -25.02 11.21 16.34
CA ALA A 752 -25.90 10.30 15.61
C ALA A 752 -26.48 9.19 16.50
N ILE A 753 -25.91 8.95 17.69
CA ILE A 753 -26.34 7.90 18.63
C ILE A 753 -26.50 8.38 20.08
N MET A 754 -25.95 9.54 20.44
CA MET A 754 -26.07 10.15 21.77
C MET A 754 -26.94 11.41 21.72
N SER A 755 -27.61 11.75 22.82
CA SER A 755 -28.26 13.05 22.99
C SER A 755 -27.33 14.04 23.71
N ILE A 756 -27.63 15.33 23.58
CA ILE A 756 -26.88 16.38 24.27
C ILE A 756 -26.95 16.25 25.81
N ASP A 757 -28.08 15.78 26.33
CA ASP A 757 -28.28 15.56 27.77
C ASP A 757 -27.37 14.44 28.30
N GLU A 758 -27.11 13.42 27.49
CA GLU A 758 -26.20 12.32 27.83
C GLU A 758 -24.73 12.77 27.84
N ILE A 759 -24.33 13.65 26.91
CA ILE A 759 -22.91 14.05 26.81
C ILE A 759 -22.54 15.15 27.81
N ARG A 760 -23.47 16.03 28.19
CA ARG A 760 -23.24 17.17 29.09
C ARG A 760 -22.46 16.80 30.37
N PRO A 761 -22.86 15.77 31.16
CA PRO A 761 -22.09 15.37 32.34
C PRO A 761 -20.72 14.74 31.99
N ILE A 762 -20.60 14.07 30.85
CA ILE A 762 -19.36 13.42 30.43
C ILE A 762 -18.33 14.45 29.96
N VAL A 763 -18.76 15.50 29.26
CA VAL A 763 -17.92 16.64 28.87
C VAL A 763 -17.27 17.28 30.10
N ALA A 764 -18.06 17.57 31.14
CA ALA A 764 -17.56 18.11 32.40
C ALA A 764 -16.54 17.16 33.05
N LEU A 765 -16.80 15.85 33.01
CA LEU A 765 -15.89 14.83 33.54
C LEU A 765 -14.56 14.78 32.77
N VAL A 766 -14.59 14.84 31.44
CA VAL A 766 -13.36 14.88 30.60
C VAL A 766 -12.51 16.10 30.95
N ARG A 767 -13.12 17.28 31.10
CA ARG A 767 -12.40 18.51 31.48
C ARG A 767 -11.80 18.40 32.89
N LYS A 768 -12.58 17.91 33.87
CA LYS A 768 -12.12 17.65 35.25
C LYS A 768 -10.89 16.74 35.28
N VAL A 769 -10.97 15.58 34.61
CA VAL A 769 -9.85 14.61 34.58
C VAL A 769 -8.62 15.19 33.89
N ALA A 770 -8.82 15.97 32.82
CA ALA A 770 -7.71 16.66 32.13
C ALA A 770 -7.00 17.64 33.08
N GLU A 771 -7.76 18.46 33.81
CA GLU A 771 -7.23 19.41 34.80
C GLU A 771 -6.48 18.71 35.94
N GLU A 772 -7.06 17.67 36.54
CA GLU A 772 -6.43 16.89 37.62
C GLU A 772 -5.10 16.25 37.18
N LYS A 773 -5.04 15.78 35.93
CA LYS A 773 -3.83 15.22 35.33
C LYS A 773 -2.86 16.27 34.80
N LYS A 774 -3.20 17.57 34.87
CA LYS A 774 -2.47 18.69 34.25
C LYS A 774 -2.20 18.47 32.76
N LYS A 775 -3.14 17.81 32.09
CA LYS A 775 -3.13 17.54 30.66
C LYS A 775 -4.22 18.35 29.98
N THR A 776 -4.07 18.54 28.68
CA THR A 776 -5.10 19.14 27.82
C THR A 776 -5.72 18.04 26.97
N CYS A 777 -7.04 18.02 26.87
CA CYS A 777 -7.82 17.13 26.03
C CYS A 777 -8.89 17.95 25.31
N ALA A 778 -8.91 17.87 23.99
CA ALA A 778 -9.90 18.60 23.21
C ALA A 778 -11.20 17.80 23.06
N ILE A 779 -12.31 18.50 22.82
CA ILE A 779 -13.63 17.92 22.68
C ILE A 779 -14.14 18.15 21.26
N LEU A 780 -14.54 17.07 20.61
CA LEU A 780 -15.09 17.06 19.26
C LEU A 780 -16.52 16.48 19.30
N VAL A 781 -17.48 17.19 18.72
CA VAL A 781 -18.82 16.67 18.45
C VAL A 781 -19.03 16.55 16.95
N ASP A 782 -19.70 15.51 16.47
CA ASP A 782 -20.16 15.45 15.07
C ASP A 782 -21.66 15.61 14.98
N THR A 783 -22.13 16.34 13.96
CA THR A 783 -23.56 16.47 13.69
C THR A 783 -24.13 15.12 13.23
N CYS A 784 -25.39 14.85 13.52
CA CYS A 784 -26.07 13.65 13.00
C CYS A 784 -26.17 13.72 11.48
N GLY A 785 -26.50 14.92 10.96
CA GLY A 785 -26.66 15.23 9.56
C GLY A 785 -27.90 14.56 8.94
N PRO A 786 -28.17 14.81 7.65
CA PRO A 786 -29.34 14.28 6.94
C PRO A 786 -29.16 12.79 6.58
N ARG A 787 -29.17 11.89 7.57
CA ARG A 787 -29.09 10.44 7.34
C ARG A 787 -30.44 9.87 6.90
N VAL A 788 -30.44 9.27 5.72
CA VAL A 788 -31.54 8.41 5.28
C VAL A 788 -31.43 7.05 5.97
N ARG A 789 -32.52 6.66 6.65
CA ARG A 789 -32.67 5.47 7.48
C ARG A 789 -33.99 4.79 7.18
N THR A 790 -34.00 3.50 7.49
CA THR A 790 -35.20 2.67 7.54
C THR A 790 -35.96 2.90 8.83
N CYS A 791 -37.15 2.30 8.89
CA CYS A 791 -38.14 2.42 9.95
C CYS A 791 -37.90 1.48 11.15
N LYS A 792 -38.76 1.62 12.17
CA LYS A 792 -38.98 0.59 13.18
C LYS A 792 -39.59 -0.64 12.52
N LEU A 793 -39.20 -1.84 12.92
CA LEU A 793 -39.76 -3.06 12.35
C LEU A 793 -40.87 -3.62 13.24
N VAL A 794 -41.97 -4.03 12.62
CA VAL A 794 -43.11 -4.66 13.28
C VAL A 794 -43.54 -5.95 12.55
N ASP A 795 -44.29 -6.80 13.24
CA ASP A 795 -44.80 -8.09 12.75
C ASP A 795 -45.82 -7.96 11.61
N GLY A 796 -46.56 -6.86 11.56
CA GLY A 796 -47.54 -6.57 10.51
C GLY A 796 -48.14 -5.17 10.61
N PRO A 797 -48.86 -4.72 9.56
CA PRO A 797 -49.43 -3.37 9.51
C PRO A 797 -50.54 -3.14 10.54
N GLU A 798 -51.25 -4.21 10.93
CA GLU A 798 -52.40 -4.18 11.84
C GLU A 798 -51.99 -4.32 13.31
N THR A 799 -51.22 -5.37 13.64
CA THR A 799 -50.81 -5.72 15.01
C THR A 799 -49.70 -4.82 15.56
N ARG A 800 -48.76 -4.43 14.69
CA ARG A 800 -47.66 -3.48 14.97
C ARG A 800 -46.80 -3.83 16.19
N VAL A 801 -46.70 -5.12 16.51
CA VAL A 801 -45.84 -5.62 17.58
C VAL A 801 -44.39 -5.49 17.12
N PRO A 802 -43.51 -4.81 17.88
CA PRO A 802 -42.11 -4.65 17.49
C PRO A 802 -41.41 -5.99 17.28
N VAL A 803 -40.65 -6.10 16.19
CA VAL A 803 -39.78 -7.26 15.91
C VAL A 803 -38.33 -6.83 15.84
N GLU A 804 -37.42 -7.72 16.24
CA GLU A 804 -35.98 -7.42 16.24
C GLU A 804 -35.38 -7.38 14.84
N SER A 805 -35.94 -8.13 13.89
CA SER A 805 -35.48 -8.16 12.50
C SER A 805 -36.51 -8.73 11.53
N ILE A 806 -36.33 -8.43 10.24
CA ILE A 806 -37.04 -9.00 9.10
C ILE A 806 -36.04 -9.74 8.22
N THR A 807 -36.40 -10.94 7.75
CA THR A 807 -35.57 -11.71 6.80
C THR A 807 -35.88 -11.28 5.38
N LEU A 808 -34.85 -10.86 4.63
CA LEU A 808 -34.92 -10.56 3.21
C LEU A 808 -34.18 -11.65 2.43
N ARG A 809 -34.84 -12.29 1.46
CA ARG A 809 -34.27 -13.36 0.64
C ARG A 809 -33.96 -12.86 -0.77
N LYS A 810 -32.87 -13.32 -1.36
CA LYS A 810 -32.49 -13.02 -2.74
C LYS A 810 -33.64 -13.36 -3.70
N GLY A 811 -33.98 -12.40 -4.56
CA GLY A 811 -35.10 -12.48 -5.51
C GLY A 811 -36.45 -12.02 -4.94
N GLN A 812 -36.55 -11.76 -3.63
CA GLN A 812 -37.77 -11.22 -3.01
C GLN A 812 -38.02 -9.78 -3.47
N SER A 813 -39.29 -9.43 -3.67
CA SER A 813 -39.72 -8.06 -3.94
C SER A 813 -40.01 -7.32 -2.63
N VAL A 814 -39.54 -6.08 -2.52
CA VAL A 814 -39.70 -5.19 -1.36
C VAL A 814 -40.19 -3.83 -1.83
N ILE A 815 -41.20 -3.28 -1.18
CA ILE A 815 -41.68 -1.92 -1.43
C ILE A 815 -40.95 -0.96 -0.49
N LEU A 816 -40.25 0.01 -1.06
CA LEU A 816 -39.66 1.13 -0.34
C LEU A 816 -40.62 2.32 -0.43
N ALA A 817 -41.10 2.77 0.73
CA ALA A 817 -42.06 3.88 0.82
C ALA A 817 -41.42 5.10 1.51
N PRO A 818 -41.74 6.32 1.07
CA PRO A 818 -41.24 7.54 1.71
C PRO A 818 -41.93 7.76 3.05
N HIS A 819 -41.24 8.44 3.95
CA HIS A 819 -41.78 8.92 5.21
C HIS A 819 -41.26 10.32 5.46
N ASP A 820 -42.18 11.25 5.71
CA ASP A 820 -41.87 12.60 6.17
C ASP A 820 -41.70 12.59 7.69
N PRO A 821 -40.51 12.94 8.23
CA PRO A 821 -40.32 13.05 9.68
C PRO A 821 -41.27 14.02 10.38
N ALA A 822 -41.87 14.97 9.66
CA ALA A 822 -42.90 15.87 10.18
C ALA A 822 -44.32 15.25 10.16
N SER A 823 -44.50 14.09 9.54
CA SER A 823 -45.78 13.39 9.47
C SER A 823 -46.15 12.76 10.82
N PRO A 824 -47.43 12.82 11.24
CA PRO A 824 -47.92 12.10 12.41
C PRO A 824 -48.02 10.58 12.18
N GLU A 825 -47.80 10.09 10.95
CA GLU A 825 -47.88 8.67 10.64
C GLU A 825 -46.75 7.85 11.30
N PRO A 826 -47.03 6.62 11.78
CA PRO A 826 -46.00 5.79 12.39
C PRO A 826 -44.92 5.38 11.38
N PHE A 827 -43.65 5.65 11.71
CA PHE A 827 -42.50 5.23 10.91
C PHE A 827 -42.17 3.74 11.10
N HIS A 828 -43.06 2.86 10.61
CA HIS A 828 -43.00 1.40 10.78
C HIS A 828 -42.90 0.66 9.44
N GLY A 829 -42.12 -0.42 9.40
CA GLY A 829 -42.05 -1.35 8.27
C GLY A 829 -42.28 -2.79 8.72
N TRP A 830 -42.71 -3.65 7.80
CA TRP A 830 -43.13 -5.02 8.09
C TRP A 830 -42.87 -5.96 6.92
N SER A 831 -42.92 -7.26 7.20
CA SER A 831 -42.83 -8.32 6.20
C SER A 831 -43.83 -9.41 6.55
N THR A 832 -44.73 -9.70 5.61
CA THR A 832 -45.75 -10.75 5.68
C THR A 832 -45.53 -11.74 4.55
N GLU A 833 -46.26 -12.86 4.54
CA GLU A 833 -46.21 -13.82 3.41
C GLU A 833 -46.61 -13.20 2.06
N LYS A 834 -47.38 -12.11 2.06
CA LYS A 834 -47.89 -11.46 0.85
C LYS A 834 -47.03 -10.29 0.37
N GLU A 835 -46.48 -9.52 1.31
CA GLU A 835 -45.83 -8.24 1.01
C GLU A 835 -44.77 -7.90 2.05
N THR A 836 -43.67 -7.29 1.59
CA THR A 836 -42.67 -6.65 2.46
C THR A 836 -42.58 -5.18 2.13
N ARG A 837 -42.79 -4.33 3.14
CA ARG A 837 -42.86 -2.89 2.99
C ARG A 837 -41.98 -2.20 4.02
N ILE A 838 -41.03 -1.41 3.55
CA ILE A 838 -40.02 -0.73 4.39
C ILE A 838 -40.14 0.77 4.13
N LEU A 839 -40.52 1.52 5.16
CA LEU A 839 -40.50 2.98 5.11
C LEU A 839 -39.07 3.51 5.24
N VAL A 840 -38.80 4.60 4.53
CA VAL A 840 -37.52 5.31 4.47
C VAL A 840 -37.79 6.79 4.73
N ASN A 841 -37.04 7.45 5.61
CA ASN A 841 -37.21 8.87 5.97
C ASN A 841 -36.70 9.84 4.87
N LEU A 842 -37.11 9.60 3.63
CA LEU A 842 -36.84 10.41 2.45
C LEU A 842 -38.19 10.76 1.79
N PRO A 843 -38.75 11.95 2.06
CA PRO A 843 -40.12 12.30 1.63
C PRO A 843 -40.33 12.23 0.11
N ASP A 844 -39.28 12.47 -0.67
CA ASP A 844 -39.25 12.54 -2.12
C ASP A 844 -38.63 11.29 -2.79
N LEU A 845 -38.56 10.15 -2.08
CA LEU A 845 -37.93 8.91 -2.54
C LEU A 845 -38.26 8.55 -3.99
N GLY A 846 -39.54 8.51 -4.37
CA GLY A 846 -39.98 8.15 -5.73
C GLY A 846 -39.49 9.10 -6.84
N PHE A 847 -39.15 10.35 -6.51
CA PHE A 847 -38.55 11.29 -7.48
C PHE A 847 -37.03 11.17 -7.58
N GLN A 848 -36.42 10.55 -6.58
CA GLN A 848 -34.97 10.41 -6.44
C GLN A 848 -34.45 9.10 -7.05
N VAL A 849 -35.30 8.08 -7.21
CA VAL A 849 -34.91 6.76 -7.74
C VAL A 849 -35.59 6.44 -9.05
N GLY A 850 -34.99 5.55 -9.85
CA GLY A 850 -35.57 5.03 -11.09
C GLY A 850 -35.28 3.53 -11.26
N PRO A 851 -35.82 2.89 -12.31
CA PRO A 851 -35.48 1.51 -12.62
C PRO A 851 -33.96 1.31 -12.73
N LYS A 852 -33.45 0.22 -12.14
CA LYS A 852 -32.03 -0.13 -11.94
C LYS A 852 -31.26 0.70 -10.91
N THR A 853 -31.89 1.66 -10.23
CA THR A 853 -31.25 2.33 -9.10
C THR A 853 -30.97 1.31 -8.00
N GLN A 854 -29.73 1.29 -7.52
CA GLN A 854 -29.31 0.41 -6.44
C GLN A 854 -29.53 1.10 -5.10
N VAL A 855 -30.24 0.45 -4.18
CA VAL A 855 -30.48 0.90 -2.81
C VAL A 855 -29.80 -0.05 -1.85
N LEU A 856 -28.92 0.50 -1.02
CA LEU A 856 -28.12 -0.23 -0.05
C LEU A 856 -28.66 0.00 1.36
N LEU A 857 -29.16 -1.05 2.01
CA LEU A 857 -29.56 -0.98 3.42
C LEU A 857 -28.47 -1.53 4.33
N ALA A 858 -28.45 -1.07 5.59
CA ALA A 858 -27.55 -1.55 6.63
C ALA A 858 -26.07 -1.53 6.20
N ASP A 859 -25.61 -0.34 5.78
CA ASP A 859 -24.24 -0.08 5.35
C ASP A 859 -23.79 -0.97 4.16
N GLY A 860 -24.75 -1.36 3.30
CA GLY A 860 -24.52 -2.14 2.09
C GLY A 860 -24.51 -3.65 2.28
N THR A 861 -24.82 -4.14 3.49
CA THR A 861 -25.02 -5.59 3.71
C THR A 861 -26.29 -6.11 3.04
N ILE A 862 -27.29 -5.26 2.81
CA ILE A 862 -28.50 -5.58 2.03
C ILE A 862 -28.46 -4.76 0.75
N ARG A 863 -28.51 -5.43 -0.41
CA ARG A 863 -28.57 -4.77 -1.71
C ARG A 863 -29.94 -4.96 -2.33
N LEU A 864 -30.54 -3.87 -2.75
CA LEU A 864 -31.80 -3.83 -3.46
C LEU A 864 -31.58 -3.18 -4.82
N GLU A 865 -32.26 -3.66 -5.86
CA GLU A 865 -32.31 -3.00 -7.17
C GLU A 865 -33.74 -2.59 -7.47
N VAL A 866 -33.99 -1.30 -7.65
CA VAL A 866 -35.31 -0.77 -7.98
C VAL A 866 -35.74 -1.31 -9.34
N THR A 867 -36.86 -2.02 -9.37
CA THR A 867 -37.44 -2.58 -10.59
C THR A 867 -38.46 -1.64 -11.21
N GLU A 868 -39.23 -0.95 -10.37
CA GLU A 868 -40.32 -0.05 -10.78
C GLU A 868 -40.50 1.06 -9.74
N VAL A 869 -40.98 2.23 -10.18
CA VAL A 869 -41.32 3.36 -9.32
C VAL A 869 -42.78 3.72 -9.57
N ASN A 870 -43.59 3.67 -8.51
CA ASN A 870 -45.03 3.87 -8.56
C ASN A 870 -45.39 5.09 -7.70
N GLY A 871 -45.48 6.27 -8.34
CA GLY A 871 -45.73 7.53 -7.65
C GLY A 871 -44.57 7.88 -6.71
N SER A 872 -44.82 7.88 -5.41
CA SER A 872 -43.82 8.22 -4.38
C SER A 872 -43.06 6.99 -3.86
N GLU A 873 -43.48 5.77 -4.22
CA GLU A 873 -42.92 4.50 -3.75
C GLU A 873 -42.06 3.82 -4.82
N ALA A 874 -41.10 3.00 -4.40
CA ALA A 874 -40.25 2.22 -5.29
C ALA A 874 -40.31 0.73 -4.94
N THR A 875 -40.62 -0.11 -5.91
CA THR A 875 -40.52 -1.57 -5.79
C THR A 875 -39.10 -1.97 -6.14
N ALA A 876 -38.45 -2.75 -5.27
CA ALA A 876 -37.07 -3.19 -5.44
C ALA A 876 -36.90 -4.69 -5.20
N MET A 877 -36.01 -5.32 -5.97
CA MET A 877 -35.64 -6.72 -5.84
C MET A 877 -34.43 -6.87 -4.91
N VAL A 878 -34.51 -7.81 -3.96
CA VAL A 878 -33.41 -8.16 -3.06
C VAL A 878 -32.34 -8.95 -3.80
N MET A 879 -31.09 -8.50 -3.73
CA MET A 879 -29.98 -9.10 -4.49
C MET A 879 -29.17 -10.13 -3.70
N ASN A 880 -29.32 -10.16 -2.36
CA ASN A 880 -28.65 -11.10 -1.46
C ASN A 880 -29.48 -11.39 -0.21
N ASP A 881 -29.33 -12.59 0.36
CA ASP A 881 -29.96 -12.96 1.63
C ASP A 881 -29.38 -12.13 2.77
N ALA A 882 -30.24 -11.59 3.64
CA ALA A 882 -29.82 -10.80 4.80
C ALA A 882 -30.97 -10.57 5.81
N LEU A 883 -30.59 -10.16 7.03
CA LEU A 883 -31.52 -9.72 8.09
C LEU A 883 -31.51 -8.19 8.18
N LEU A 884 -32.67 -7.57 7.97
CA LEU A 884 -32.86 -6.15 8.23
C LEU A 884 -33.23 -5.97 9.70
N LYS A 885 -32.47 -5.14 10.42
CA LYS A 885 -32.81 -4.67 11.78
C LYS A 885 -33.41 -3.26 11.73
N PRO A 886 -34.08 -2.76 12.79
CA PRO A 886 -34.62 -1.40 12.82
C PRO A 886 -33.59 -0.28 12.59
N TYR A 887 -34.05 0.83 12.02
CA TYR A 887 -33.32 2.11 11.89
C TYR A 887 -31.96 2.04 11.20
N LYS A 888 -31.80 1.08 10.28
CA LYS A 888 -30.59 0.91 9.49
C LYS A 888 -30.48 1.96 8.40
N SER A 889 -29.24 2.33 8.06
CA SER A 889 -28.92 3.25 6.97
C SER A 889 -29.55 2.78 5.66
N CYS A 890 -29.93 3.73 4.81
CA CYS A 890 -30.44 3.53 3.47
C CYS A 890 -29.68 4.47 2.52
N ASN A 891 -28.76 3.91 1.73
CA ASN A 891 -27.94 4.68 0.79
C ASN A 891 -28.42 4.40 -0.64
N ILE A 892 -28.72 5.46 -1.39
CA ILE A 892 -29.20 5.37 -2.77
C ILE A 892 -28.03 5.68 -3.70
N LEU A 893 -27.62 4.71 -4.52
CA LEU A 893 -26.44 4.86 -5.38
C LEU A 893 -26.75 5.70 -6.62
N GLY A 894 -25.82 6.61 -6.94
CA GLY A 894 -25.91 7.47 -8.12
C GLY A 894 -26.86 8.65 -7.97
N VAL A 895 -27.40 8.89 -6.77
CA VAL A 895 -28.37 9.95 -6.48
C VAL A 895 -27.76 10.94 -5.51
N GLN A 896 -27.86 12.23 -5.82
CA GLN A 896 -27.48 13.31 -4.92
C GLN A 896 -28.72 13.74 -4.13
N LEU A 897 -28.72 13.48 -2.84
CA LEU A 897 -29.84 13.83 -1.96
C LEU A 897 -29.84 15.34 -1.71
N ASN A 898 -30.97 15.99 -1.99
CA ASN A 898 -31.17 17.41 -1.73
C ASN A 898 -31.77 17.63 -0.33
N LEU A 899 -30.97 17.36 0.70
CA LEU A 899 -31.35 17.53 2.10
C LEU A 899 -30.51 18.65 2.73
N PRO A 900 -31.08 19.47 3.63
CA PRO A 900 -30.32 20.48 4.34
C PRO A 900 -29.23 19.83 5.21
N ILE A 901 -28.05 20.45 5.27
CA ILE A 901 -26.91 19.93 6.05
C ILE A 901 -27.21 19.85 7.55
N LEU A 902 -28.03 20.77 8.08
CA LEU A 902 -28.47 20.77 9.47
C LEU A 902 -29.99 20.56 9.57
N ASN A 903 -30.39 19.51 10.29
CA ASN A 903 -31.79 19.35 10.69
C ASN A 903 -32.07 20.08 12.03
N THR A 904 -33.33 20.06 12.49
CA THR A 904 -33.75 20.74 13.73
C THR A 904 -32.99 20.24 14.96
N ARG A 905 -32.72 18.92 15.02
CA ARG A 905 -31.93 18.33 16.10
C ARG A 905 -30.47 18.79 16.03
N ASP A 906 -29.86 18.80 14.84
CA ASP A 906 -28.49 19.25 14.68
C ASP A 906 -28.32 20.69 15.18
N ARG A 907 -29.27 21.59 14.88
CA ARG A 907 -29.23 22.97 15.38
C ARG A 907 -29.29 23.06 16.90
N ALA A 908 -30.17 22.30 17.54
CA ALA A 908 -30.27 22.25 19.00
C ALA A 908 -29.01 21.64 19.64
N ASP A 909 -28.45 20.58 19.03
CA ASP A 909 -27.22 19.94 19.48
C ASP A 909 -26.00 20.89 19.33
N LEU A 910 -25.96 21.72 18.28
CA LEU A 910 -24.91 22.72 18.07
C LEU A 910 -24.99 23.88 19.06
N ASP A 911 -26.18 24.44 19.29
CA ASP A 911 -26.40 25.52 20.24
C ASP A 911 -25.91 25.12 21.64
N ALA A 912 -26.31 23.94 22.09
CA ALA A 912 -25.85 23.40 23.36
C ALA A 912 -24.36 22.98 23.36
N ALA A 913 -23.78 22.60 22.22
CA ALA A 913 -22.34 22.37 22.13
C ALA A 913 -21.55 23.68 22.33
N VAL A 914 -22.07 24.82 21.86
CA VAL A 914 -21.49 26.15 22.13
C VAL A 914 -21.59 26.47 23.63
N GLU A 915 -22.75 26.22 24.26
CA GLU A 915 -22.91 26.40 25.72
C GLU A 915 -21.91 25.58 26.55
N LEU A 916 -21.58 24.37 26.08
CA LEU A 916 -20.65 23.44 26.73
C LEU A 916 -19.18 23.74 26.44
N GLU A 917 -18.89 24.81 25.68
CA GLU A 917 -17.54 25.17 25.24
C GLU A 917 -16.83 23.99 24.57
N VAL A 918 -17.53 23.31 23.68
CA VAL A 918 -16.93 22.30 22.80
C VAL A 918 -15.90 22.98 21.90
N ASP A 919 -14.77 22.31 21.65
CA ASP A 919 -13.67 22.92 20.90
C ASP A 919 -13.89 22.85 19.38
N MET A 920 -14.55 21.79 18.90
CA MET A 920 -14.64 21.46 17.47
C MET A 920 -15.96 20.77 17.10
N VAL A 921 -16.44 21.06 15.89
CA VAL A 921 -17.62 20.43 15.29
C VAL A 921 -17.24 19.76 13.98
N ALA A 922 -17.64 18.50 13.79
CA ALA A 922 -17.56 17.80 12.52
C ALA A 922 -18.93 17.74 11.83
N ALA A 923 -19.09 18.48 10.74
CA ALA A 923 -20.32 18.50 9.96
C ALA A 923 -20.42 17.23 9.09
N SER A 924 -21.50 16.46 9.29
CA SER A 924 -21.80 15.24 8.51
C SER A 924 -22.48 15.56 7.18
N PHE A 925 -22.23 14.72 6.16
CA PHE A 925 -22.82 14.79 4.81
C PHE A 925 -22.62 16.12 4.08
N VAL A 926 -21.50 16.80 4.32
CA VAL A 926 -21.10 17.97 3.51
C VAL A 926 -21.12 17.60 2.03
N GLN A 927 -21.66 18.47 1.18
CA GLN A 927 -21.69 18.28 -0.27
C GLN A 927 -20.95 19.39 -1.01
N SER A 928 -20.89 20.58 -0.44
CA SER A 928 -20.36 21.80 -1.09
C SER A 928 -19.68 22.75 -0.09
N LYS A 929 -19.01 23.77 -0.64
CA LYS A 929 -18.50 24.91 0.14
C LYS A 929 -19.62 25.66 0.86
N SER A 930 -20.73 25.91 0.18
CA SER A 930 -21.86 26.67 0.74
C SER A 930 -22.51 26.00 1.94
N ASP A 931 -22.45 24.66 2.03
CA ASP A 931 -22.91 23.97 3.23
C ASP A 931 -22.06 24.34 4.46
N LEU A 932 -20.74 24.52 4.29
CA LEU A 932 -19.85 24.91 5.38
C LEU A 932 -19.99 26.38 5.73
N GLU A 933 -20.16 27.25 4.73
CA GLU A 933 -20.49 28.68 4.94
C GLU A 933 -21.77 28.80 5.78
N TYR A 934 -22.80 28.02 5.47
CA TYR A 934 -24.04 27.98 6.25
C TYR A 934 -23.82 27.50 7.69
N VAL A 935 -23.06 26.41 7.89
CA VAL A 935 -22.76 25.92 9.25
C VAL A 935 -21.93 26.94 10.05
N ARG A 936 -20.99 27.64 9.41
CA ARG A 936 -20.22 28.75 10.01
C ARG A 936 -21.14 29.88 10.46
N GLU A 937 -22.07 30.30 9.61
CA GLU A 937 -23.04 31.36 9.92
C GLU A 937 -23.92 30.99 11.12
N GLU A 938 -24.42 29.75 11.16
CA GLU A 938 -25.23 29.24 12.27
C GLU A 938 -24.42 29.21 13.57
N LEU A 939 -23.20 28.65 13.55
CA LEU A 939 -22.30 28.65 14.71
C LEU A 939 -21.99 30.07 15.19
N ALA A 940 -21.72 31.00 14.28
CA ALA A 940 -21.47 32.40 14.63
C ALA A 940 -22.69 33.05 15.29
N SER A 941 -23.91 32.74 14.81
CA SER A 941 -25.16 33.25 15.40
C SER A 941 -25.40 32.73 16.82
N MET A 942 -24.88 31.54 17.15
CA MET A 942 -24.92 30.91 18.47
C MET A 942 -23.77 31.36 19.39
N GLY A 943 -22.81 32.17 18.91
CA GLY A 943 -21.63 32.58 19.68
C GLY A 943 -20.43 31.62 19.59
N GLY A 944 -20.46 30.65 18.68
CA GLY A 944 -19.42 29.63 18.45
C GLY A 944 -18.46 29.95 17.30
N SER A 945 -18.21 31.23 16.97
CA SER A 945 -17.36 31.61 15.82
C SER A 945 -15.94 31.05 15.87
N GLU A 946 -15.40 30.84 17.07
CA GLU A 946 -14.05 30.33 17.33
C GLU A 946 -13.92 28.80 17.28
N MET A 947 -15.04 28.07 17.15
CA MET A 947 -15.01 26.60 17.05
C MET A 947 -14.40 26.16 15.72
N LYS A 948 -13.54 25.14 15.75
CA LYS A 948 -13.03 24.55 14.50
C LYS A 948 -14.12 23.75 13.79
N LEU A 949 -14.33 24.04 12.52
CA LEU A 949 -15.29 23.34 11.66
C LEU A 949 -14.57 22.31 10.79
N ILE A 950 -14.94 21.04 10.99
CA ILE A 950 -14.40 19.89 10.25
C ILE A 950 -15.42 19.40 9.24
N ALA A 951 -15.04 19.29 7.97
CA ALA A 951 -15.90 18.72 6.94
C ALA A 951 -15.75 17.20 6.87
N LYS A 952 -16.83 16.45 7.06
CA LYS A 952 -16.82 14.99 6.84
C LYS A 952 -17.02 14.68 5.35
N ILE A 953 -16.01 14.06 4.75
CA ILE A 953 -16.04 13.63 3.35
C ILE A 953 -16.68 12.25 3.27
N GLU A 954 -18.01 12.25 3.07
CA GLU A 954 -18.86 11.05 3.09
C GLU A 954 -19.52 10.77 1.73
N THR A 955 -19.57 11.74 0.82
CA THR A 955 -20.38 11.69 -0.41
C THR A 955 -19.53 11.89 -1.67
N ILE A 956 -20.08 11.50 -2.83
CA ILE A 956 -19.46 11.81 -4.14
C ILE A 956 -19.48 13.32 -4.41
N ALA A 957 -20.51 14.04 -3.96
CA ALA A 957 -20.59 15.49 -4.11
C ALA A 957 -19.42 16.19 -3.41
N ALA A 958 -19.11 15.78 -2.17
CA ALA A 958 -17.94 16.27 -1.44
C ALA A 958 -16.61 15.99 -2.16
N LEU A 959 -16.48 14.84 -2.84
CA LEU A 959 -15.27 14.56 -3.61
C LEU A 959 -15.13 15.51 -4.81
N LYS A 960 -16.23 15.85 -5.48
CA LYS A 960 -16.24 16.77 -6.63
C LYS A 960 -15.92 18.21 -6.21
N GLU A 961 -16.52 18.67 -5.12
CA GLU A 961 -16.34 20.02 -4.54
C GLU A 961 -15.18 20.11 -3.53
N LEU A 962 -14.30 19.10 -3.51
CA LEU A 962 -13.29 18.96 -2.44
C LEU A 962 -12.40 20.19 -2.28
N ASP A 963 -11.99 20.85 -3.38
CA ASP A 963 -11.12 22.03 -3.27
C ASP A 963 -11.84 23.20 -2.61
N GLY A 964 -13.10 23.46 -2.95
CA GLY A 964 -13.91 24.52 -2.31
C GLY A 964 -14.26 24.19 -0.85
N ILE A 965 -14.49 22.91 -0.54
CA ILE A 965 -14.68 22.44 0.83
C ILE A 965 -13.41 22.66 1.67
N LEU A 966 -12.23 22.38 1.12
CA LEU A 966 -10.96 22.55 1.81
C LEU A 966 -10.62 24.03 2.05
N GLU A 967 -11.03 24.93 1.17
CA GLU A 967 -10.86 26.38 1.39
C GLU A 967 -11.53 26.82 2.70
N GLU A 968 -12.78 26.39 2.92
CA GLU A 968 -13.64 26.84 4.03
C GLU A 968 -13.42 26.06 5.34
N ALA A 969 -13.22 24.75 5.26
CA ALA A 969 -13.06 23.91 6.45
C ALA A 969 -11.72 24.15 7.16
N ASP A 970 -11.67 24.03 8.49
CA ASP A 970 -10.41 24.03 9.25
C ASP A 970 -9.65 22.70 9.10
N GLY A 971 -10.40 21.62 8.87
CA GLY A 971 -9.88 20.28 8.63
C GLY A 971 -10.92 19.38 7.99
N VAL A 972 -10.50 18.18 7.60
CA VAL A 972 -11.38 17.19 6.97
C VAL A 972 -11.32 15.85 7.67
N MET A 973 -12.46 15.18 7.70
CA MET A 973 -12.60 13.82 8.22
C MET A 973 -12.95 12.86 7.08
N ILE A 974 -12.07 11.90 6.83
CA ILE A 974 -12.28 10.86 5.82
C ILE A 974 -13.10 9.74 6.44
N ALA A 975 -14.42 9.78 6.23
CA ALA A 975 -15.36 8.81 6.76
C ALA A 975 -15.49 7.61 5.80
N ARG A 976 -14.49 6.73 5.83
CA ARG A 976 -14.32 5.61 4.88
C ARG A 976 -15.51 4.65 4.81
N GLY A 977 -16.23 4.50 5.93
CA GLY A 977 -17.42 3.66 6.02
C GLY A 977 -18.51 4.14 5.07
N ASP A 978 -19.00 5.36 5.29
CA ASP A 978 -20.07 5.96 4.50
C ASP A 978 -19.58 6.25 3.06
N LEU A 979 -18.35 6.77 2.88
CA LEU A 979 -17.80 7.03 1.55
C LEU A 979 -17.72 5.76 0.68
N GLY A 980 -17.27 4.65 1.27
CA GLY A 980 -17.16 3.35 0.59
C GLY A 980 -18.49 2.68 0.26
N THR A 981 -19.63 3.29 0.61
CA THR A 981 -20.94 2.89 0.09
C THR A 981 -21.23 3.55 -1.27
N TYR A 982 -20.79 4.79 -1.48
CA TYR A 982 -21.07 5.55 -2.71
C TYR A 982 -20.04 5.30 -3.80
N ILE A 983 -18.76 5.09 -3.45
CA ILE A 983 -17.73 4.65 -4.40
C ILE A 983 -17.53 3.15 -4.31
N THR A 984 -17.04 2.55 -5.40
CA THR A 984 -16.68 1.13 -5.39
C THR A 984 -15.70 0.83 -4.25
N PRO A 985 -15.98 -0.16 -3.39
CA PRO A 985 -15.14 -0.55 -2.26
C PRO A 985 -13.63 -0.58 -2.53
N GLU A 986 -13.26 -1.14 -3.68
CA GLU A 986 -11.91 -1.29 -4.18
C GLU A 986 -11.24 0.04 -4.62
N LYS A 987 -11.87 1.20 -4.41
CA LYS A 987 -11.32 2.53 -4.70
C LYS A 987 -11.23 3.46 -3.50
N VAL A 988 -11.68 3.04 -2.31
CA VAL A 988 -11.68 3.88 -1.10
C VAL A 988 -10.28 4.38 -0.75
N PHE A 989 -9.25 3.53 -0.89
CA PHE A 989 -7.87 3.91 -0.62
C PHE A 989 -7.34 4.99 -1.59
N LEU A 990 -7.84 5.04 -2.83
CA LEU A 990 -7.49 6.08 -3.80
C LEU A 990 -8.10 7.43 -3.39
N ALA A 991 -9.37 7.42 -2.96
CA ALA A 991 -10.04 8.60 -2.44
C ALA A 991 -9.35 9.13 -1.18
N GLN A 992 -9.01 8.23 -0.23
CA GLN A 992 -8.25 8.58 0.98
C GLN A 992 -6.94 9.28 0.65
N ASN A 993 -6.16 8.73 -0.29
CA ASN A 993 -4.88 9.30 -0.69
C ASN A 993 -5.03 10.67 -1.38
N MET A 994 -6.04 10.83 -2.24
CA MET A 994 -6.36 12.10 -2.89
C MET A 994 -6.76 13.18 -1.88
N ILE A 995 -7.71 12.88 -0.98
CA ILE A 995 -8.19 13.80 0.06
C ILE A 995 -7.04 14.23 0.97
N THR A 996 -6.29 13.24 1.49
CA THR A 996 -5.17 13.50 2.40
C THR A 996 -4.13 14.41 1.76
N THR A 997 -3.80 14.18 0.49
CA THR A 997 -2.79 14.97 -0.21
C THR A 997 -3.26 16.39 -0.46
N LYS A 998 -4.48 16.59 -0.99
CA LYS A 998 -5.03 17.93 -1.23
C LYS A 998 -5.15 18.74 0.06
N ALA A 999 -5.63 18.12 1.13
CA ALA A 999 -5.72 18.74 2.45
C ALA A 999 -4.34 19.14 3.01
N ASN A 1000 -3.34 18.25 2.93
CA ASN A 1000 -1.97 18.54 3.35
C ASN A 1000 -1.37 19.75 2.60
N ILE A 1001 -1.59 19.85 1.28
CA ILE A 1001 -1.08 20.95 0.45
C ILE A 1001 -1.71 22.29 0.87
N GLN A 1002 -3.00 22.29 1.22
CA GLN A 1002 -3.71 23.46 1.71
C GLN A 1002 -3.46 23.75 3.21
N GLY A 1003 -2.70 22.90 3.92
CA GLY A 1003 -2.44 23.06 5.35
C GLY A 1003 -3.62 22.71 6.25
N LYS A 1004 -4.61 21.96 5.74
CA LYS A 1004 -5.78 21.50 6.50
C LYS A 1004 -5.46 20.17 7.18
N PHE A 1005 -5.82 20.03 8.46
CA PHE A 1005 -5.60 18.77 9.17
C PHE A 1005 -6.55 17.69 8.67
N VAL A 1006 -6.10 16.44 8.74
CA VAL A 1006 -6.80 15.28 8.19
C VAL A 1006 -7.03 14.25 9.27
N ILE A 1007 -8.29 13.88 9.45
CA ILE A 1007 -8.73 12.82 10.36
C ILE A 1007 -9.06 11.57 9.54
N LEU A 1008 -8.40 10.46 9.82
CA LEU A 1008 -8.83 9.15 9.34
C LEU A 1008 -9.86 8.57 10.32
N ALA A 1009 -11.10 8.39 9.86
CA ALA A 1009 -12.19 7.92 10.69
C ALA A 1009 -12.66 6.50 10.34
N ARG A 1010 -13.16 5.82 11.37
CA ARG A 1010 -13.78 4.49 11.40
C ARG A 1010 -12.88 3.33 10.94
N HIS A 1011 -13.08 2.19 11.59
CA HIS A 1011 -12.50 0.88 11.26
C HIS A 1011 -10.97 0.89 11.23
N CYS A 1012 -10.35 1.59 12.20
CA CYS A 1012 -8.89 1.64 12.30
C CYS A 1012 -8.35 0.41 13.03
N LEU A 1013 -8.93 0.03 14.17
CA LEU A 1013 -8.57 -1.16 14.95
C LEU A 1013 -9.84 -1.95 15.33
N GLN A 1014 -10.79 -2.07 14.39
CA GLN A 1014 -12.16 -2.56 14.63
C GLN A 1014 -12.21 -3.92 15.35
N SER A 1015 -11.28 -4.82 15.06
CA SER A 1015 -11.22 -6.14 15.72
C SER A 1015 -10.96 -6.03 17.23
N MET A 1016 -10.40 -4.92 17.71
CA MET A 1016 -10.14 -4.67 19.13
C MET A 1016 -11.39 -4.36 19.96
N VAL A 1017 -12.56 -4.21 19.32
CA VAL A 1017 -13.84 -4.16 20.04
C VAL A 1017 -14.02 -5.41 20.91
N ASN A 1018 -13.65 -6.57 20.37
CA ASN A 1018 -13.84 -7.87 21.02
C ASN A 1018 -12.52 -8.58 21.35
N ASN A 1019 -11.39 -8.13 20.80
CA ASN A 1019 -10.09 -8.76 20.97
C ASN A 1019 -9.07 -7.80 21.58
N PRO A 1020 -8.08 -8.29 22.34
CA PRO A 1020 -7.05 -7.44 22.92
C PRO A 1020 -5.96 -6.99 21.92
N ARG A 1021 -6.04 -7.42 20.65
CA ARG A 1021 -5.05 -7.10 19.60
C ARG A 1021 -5.75 -6.89 18.26
N PRO A 1022 -5.24 -5.98 17.40
CA PRO A 1022 -5.78 -5.73 16.08
C PRO A 1022 -5.32 -6.78 15.05
N THR A 1023 -6.00 -6.83 13.90
CA THR A 1023 -5.54 -7.66 12.77
C THR A 1023 -4.34 -7.01 12.05
N ARG A 1024 -3.55 -7.80 11.31
CA ARG A 1024 -2.39 -7.29 10.55
C ARG A 1024 -2.78 -6.26 9.49
N ALA A 1025 -3.95 -6.44 8.88
CA ALA A 1025 -4.51 -5.51 7.91
C ALA A 1025 -4.83 -4.16 8.56
N GLU A 1026 -5.46 -4.14 9.75
CA GLU A 1026 -5.79 -2.91 10.49
C GLU A 1026 -4.54 -2.11 10.87
N MET A 1027 -3.51 -2.78 11.40
CA MET A 1027 -2.25 -2.10 11.72
C MET A 1027 -1.56 -1.52 10.50
N THR A 1028 -1.52 -2.30 9.41
CA THR A 1028 -0.88 -1.87 8.17
C THR A 1028 -1.64 -0.72 7.52
N ASP A 1029 -2.97 -0.71 7.59
CA ASP A 1029 -3.82 0.38 7.14
C ASP A 1029 -3.53 1.68 7.92
N VAL A 1030 -3.53 1.64 9.26
CA VAL A 1030 -3.21 2.79 10.12
C VAL A 1030 -1.79 3.29 9.86
N ALA A 1031 -0.79 2.41 9.87
CA ALA A 1031 0.60 2.78 9.65
C ALA A 1031 0.80 3.47 8.30
N ASN A 1032 0.21 2.92 7.23
CA ASN A 1032 0.27 3.52 5.90
C ASN A 1032 -0.47 4.87 5.81
N ALA A 1033 -1.56 5.06 6.56
CA ALA A 1033 -2.26 6.35 6.61
C ALA A 1033 -1.41 7.45 7.26
N VAL A 1034 -0.69 7.13 8.34
CA VAL A 1034 0.30 8.05 8.96
C VAL A 1034 1.38 8.42 7.96
N LEU A 1035 1.92 7.43 7.24
CA LEU A 1035 2.93 7.64 6.21
C LEU A 1035 2.42 8.47 5.02
N ASP A 1036 1.11 8.47 4.76
CA ASP A 1036 0.46 9.36 3.77
C ASP A 1036 0.22 10.79 4.31
N GLY A 1037 0.54 11.04 5.58
CA GLY A 1037 0.49 12.36 6.18
C GLY A 1037 -0.82 12.70 6.88
N VAL A 1038 -1.59 11.69 7.31
CA VAL A 1038 -2.75 11.88 8.19
C VAL A 1038 -2.32 12.51 9.53
N HIS A 1039 -3.11 13.47 10.02
CA HIS A 1039 -2.81 14.22 11.25
C HIS A 1039 -3.42 13.55 12.48
N CYS A 1040 -4.60 12.95 12.32
CA CYS A 1040 -5.34 12.29 13.39
C CYS A 1040 -5.88 10.93 12.94
N VAL A 1041 -5.87 9.97 13.85
CA VAL A 1041 -6.55 8.67 13.68
C VAL A 1041 -7.62 8.53 14.75
N MET A 1042 -8.79 8.02 14.35
CA MET A 1042 -9.94 7.90 15.24
C MET A 1042 -10.19 6.45 15.65
N LEU A 1043 -10.32 6.22 16.95
CA LEU A 1043 -10.93 5.03 17.55
C LEU A 1043 -12.42 5.31 17.76
N SER A 1044 -13.25 4.43 17.22
CA SER A 1044 -14.71 4.58 17.19
C SER A 1044 -15.37 3.59 18.15
N ALA A 1045 -15.77 2.42 17.65
CA ALA A 1045 -16.43 1.41 18.46
C ALA A 1045 -15.46 0.81 19.50
N GLU A 1046 -14.17 0.77 19.17
CA GLU A 1046 -13.08 0.23 19.97
C GLU A 1046 -13.04 0.88 21.37
N THR A 1047 -13.22 2.19 21.44
CA THR A 1047 -13.21 2.94 22.71
C THR A 1047 -14.61 3.19 23.26
N ALA A 1048 -15.63 3.30 22.41
CA ALA A 1048 -16.98 3.64 22.87
C ALA A 1048 -17.69 2.45 23.56
N VAL A 1049 -17.63 1.27 22.95
CA VAL A 1049 -18.36 0.06 23.38
C VAL A 1049 -17.48 -1.19 23.41
N GLY A 1050 -16.20 -1.06 23.07
CA GLY A 1050 -15.25 -2.16 23.08
C GLY A 1050 -14.88 -2.62 24.49
N SER A 1051 -14.30 -3.81 24.57
CA SER A 1051 -13.86 -4.41 25.83
C SER A 1051 -12.49 -3.91 26.31
N PHE A 1052 -11.73 -3.25 25.42
CA PHE A 1052 -10.33 -2.88 25.63
C PHE A 1052 -10.03 -1.42 25.21
N PRO A 1053 -10.75 -0.41 25.75
CA PRO A 1053 -10.64 0.98 25.30
C PRO A 1053 -9.23 1.58 25.51
N ALA A 1054 -8.63 1.42 26.70
CA ALA A 1054 -7.31 1.96 27.00
C ALA A 1054 -6.21 1.25 26.19
N GLU A 1055 -6.29 -0.07 26.06
CA GLU A 1055 -5.36 -0.89 25.30
C GLU A 1055 -5.43 -0.59 23.80
N SER A 1056 -6.62 -0.23 23.30
CA SER A 1056 -6.81 0.27 21.92
C SER A 1056 -6.07 1.59 21.69
N VAL A 1057 -6.14 2.52 22.65
CA VAL A 1057 -5.39 3.80 22.61
C VAL A 1057 -3.88 3.53 22.65
N SER A 1058 -3.43 2.64 23.55
CA SER A 1058 -2.03 2.28 23.70
C SER A 1058 -1.45 1.65 22.43
N THR A 1059 -2.18 0.68 21.85
CA THR A 1059 -1.81 0.01 20.61
C THR A 1059 -1.75 1.00 19.44
N MET A 1060 -2.75 1.87 19.32
CA MET A 1060 -2.76 2.94 18.32
C MET A 1060 -1.52 3.84 18.47
N SER A 1061 -1.22 4.26 19.71
CA SER A 1061 -0.06 5.10 20.02
C SER A 1061 1.26 4.46 19.58
N ALA A 1062 1.42 3.15 19.79
CA ALA A 1062 2.58 2.39 19.33
C ALA A 1062 2.69 2.37 17.79
N ILE A 1063 1.61 2.11 17.07
CA ILE A 1063 1.59 2.13 15.59
C ILE A 1063 2.01 3.50 15.04
N LEU A 1064 1.46 4.57 15.62
CA LEU A 1064 1.75 5.95 15.23
C LEU A 1064 3.24 6.29 15.40
N ARG A 1065 3.81 6.07 16.59
CA ARG A 1065 5.23 6.35 16.89
C ARG A 1065 6.17 5.65 15.92
N ASN A 1066 5.90 4.38 15.64
CA ASN A 1066 6.74 3.58 14.75
C ASN A 1066 6.66 4.05 13.29
N SER A 1067 5.48 4.43 12.82
CA SER A 1067 5.28 4.95 11.46
C SER A 1067 5.96 6.31 11.28
N GLU A 1068 5.83 7.20 12.27
CA GLU A 1068 6.50 8.50 12.27
C GLU A 1068 8.04 8.39 12.31
N ALA A 1069 8.58 7.44 13.09
CA ALA A 1069 10.02 7.19 13.15
C ALA A 1069 10.62 6.86 11.78
N ALA A 1070 9.86 6.15 10.94
CA ALA A 1070 10.29 5.77 9.60
C ALA A 1070 10.02 6.85 8.54
N THR A 1071 9.34 7.95 8.88
CA THR A 1071 8.94 8.97 7.89
C THR A 1071 10.14 9.79 7.41
N ASN A 1072 10.31 9.90 6.10
CA ASN A 1072 11.33 10.75 5.49
C ASN A 1072 10.85 12.21 5.42
N TYR A 1073 10.91 12.92 6.55
CA TYR A 1073 10.51 14.32 6.66
C TYR A 1073 11.18 15.26 5.65
N PRO A 1074 12.48 15.16 5.32
CA PRO A 1074 13.10 16.00 4.30
C PRO A 1074 12.42 15.90 2.92
N THR A 1075 11.99 14.70 2.54
CA THR A 1075 11.30 14.45 1.28
C THR A 1075 9.87 15.00 1.32
N GLN A 1076 9.15 14.79 2.43
CA GLN A 1076 7.80 15.33 2.64
C GLN A 1076 7.78 16.85 2.61
N HIS A 1077 8.69 17.49 3.35
CA HIS A 1077 8.84 18.95 3.38
C HIS A 1077 9.09 19.51 1.98
N SER A 1078 10.06 18.92 1.26
CA SER A 1078 10.42 19.38 -0.09
C SER A 1078 9.24 19.22 -1.06
N PHE A 1079 8.52 18.10 -0.99
CA PHE A 1079 7.32 17.87 -1.78
C PHE A 1079 6.24 18.92 -1.52
N ILE A 1080 5.83 19.11 -0.26
CA ILE A 1080 4.80 20.10 0.12
C ILE A 1080 5.22 21.50 -0.33
N ARG A 1081 6.47 21.90 -0.09
CA ARG A 1081 7.00 23.20 -0.51
C ARG A 1081 6.97 23.39 -2.03
N ASP A 1082 7.27 22.34 -2.80
CA ASP A 1082 7.34 22.42 -4.25
C ASP A 1082 5.95 22.47 -4.92
N VAL A 1083 4.93 21.83 -4.30
CA VAL A 1083 3.54 21.85 -4.78
C VAL A 1083 2.69 22.97 -4.18
N THR A 1084 3.17 23.64 -3.13
CA THR A 1084 2.52 24.85 -2.57
C THR A 1084 2.54 25.97 -3.60
N ALA A 1085 1.43 26.73 -3.68
CA ALA A 1085 1.29 27.86 -4.60
C ALA A 1085 2.41 28.90 -4.42
N LYS A 1086 2.84 29.53 -5.52
CA LYS A 1086 3.91 30.54 -5.54
C LYS A 1086 3.41 31.84 -6.21
N PRO A 1087 3.80 33.03 -5.72
CA PRO A 1087 4.69 33.28 -4.58
C PRO A 1087 4.02 32.93 -3.24
N MET A 1088 4.82 32.47 -2.28
CA MET A 1088 4.37 32.23 -0.91
C MET A 1088 4.12 33.57 -0.21
N THR A 1089 3.20 33.58 0.76
CA THR A 1089 3.11 34.70 1.71
C THR A 1089 4.35 34.79 2.59
N THR A 1090 4.59 35.94 3.24
CA THR A 1090 5.70 36.09 4.21
C THR A 1090 5.62 35.04 5.33
N GLU A 1091 4.43 34.78 5.85
CA GLU A 1091 4.19 33.80 6.91
C GLU A 1091 4.54 32.37 6.44
N GLU A 1092 4.09 31.99 5.25
CA GLU A 1092 4.44 30.69 4.66
C GLU A 1092 5.94 30.57 4.38
N GLY A 1093 6.58 31.66 3.98
CA GLY A 1093 8.03 31.74 3.82
C GLY A 1093 8.76 31.48 5.15
N ILE A 1094 8.33 32.12 6.24
CA ILE A 1094 8.88 31.91 7.60
C ILE A 1094 8.62 30.48 8.06
N ALA A 1095 7.39 30.00 7.97
CA ALA A 1095 7.02 28.65 8.40
C ALA A 1095 7.80 27.56 7.63
N GLY A 1096 7.94 27.74 6.32
CA GLY A 1096 8.76 26.89 5.48
C GLY A 1096 10.24 26.91 5.89
N ALA A 1097 10.78 28.10 6.20
CA ALA A 1097 12.15 28.25 6.69
C ALA A 1097 12.36 27.60 8.07
N VAL A 1098 11.41 27.76 9.01
CA VAL A 1098 11.44 27.14 10.34
C VAL A 1098 11.48 25.61 10.22
N ALA A 1099 10.58 25.03 9.41
CA ALA A 1099 10.55 23.59 9.17
C ALA A 1099 11.84 23.10 8.49
N LYS A 1100 12.37 23.86 7.53
CA LYS A 1100 13.63 23.54 6.85
C LYS A 1100 14.85 23.60 7.79
N ALA A 1101 14.90 24.57 8.69
CA ALA A 1101 15.99 24.71 9.65
C ALA A 1101 16.11 23.52 10.61
N GLN A 1102 15.01 22.84 10.94
CA GLN A 1102 15.06 21.60 11.74
C GLN A 1102 15.68 20.44 10.97
N LEU A 1103 15.47 20.39 9.66
CA LEU A 1103 15.98 19.33 8.79
C LEU A 1103 17.47 19.51 8.49
N ASP A 1104 17.93 20.76 8.39
CA ASP A 1104 19.32 21.10 8.08
C ASP A 1104 20.18 21.34 9.33
N GLY A 1105 19.57 21.72 10.45
CA GLY A 1105 20.23 22.05 11.72
C GLY A 1105 20.04 21.01 12.82
N SER A 1106 20.41 21.37 14.05
CA SER A 1106 20.34 20.50 15.25
C SER A 1106 19.29 20.93 16.27
N SER A 1107 18.24 21.62 15.81
CA SER A 1107 17.14 22.03 16.67
C SER A 1107 16.17 20.85 16.87
N ASN A 1108 15.81 20.59 18.12
CA ASN A 1108 15.05 19.41 18.54
C ASN A 1108 13.64 19.77 19.07
N LEU A 1109 13.32 21.06 19.14
CA LEU A 1109 12.04 21.60 19.58
C LEU A 1109 11.77 22.94 18.89
N ILE A 1110 10.52 23.18 18.52
CA ILE A 1110 10.03 24.49 18.10
C ILE A 1110 9.14 25.04 19.21
N VAL A 1111 9.38 26.27 19.65
CA VAL A 1111 8.52 26.99 20.59
C VAL A 1111 7.84 28.12 19.83
N VAL A 1112 6.52 28.07 19.72
CA VAL A 1112 5.70 29.09 19.06
C VAL A 1112 4.90 29.81 20.13
N ILE A 1113 5.13 31.11 20.29
CA ILE A 1113 4.40 31.96 21.24
C ILE A 1113 3.32 32.70 20.47
N THR A 1114 2.05 32.43 20.80
CA THR A 1114 0.90 32.88 20.00
C THR A 1114 -0.42 32.87 20.77
N GLU A 1115 -1.33 33.76 20.41
CA GLU A 1115 -2.74 33.77 20.85
C GLU A 1115 -3.70 33.32 19.72
N SER A 1116 -3.20 32.99 18.53
CA SER A 1116 -4.04 32.50 17.40
C SER A 1116 -3.70 31.10 16.91
N ALA A 1117 -2.53 30.55 17.28
CA ALA A 1117 -1.96 29.30 16.74
C ALA A 1117 -1.68 29.28 15.23
N ARG A 1118 -2.01 30.34 14.47
CA ARG A 1118 -1.85 30.40 13.01
C ARG A 1118 -0.44 30.05 12.53
N MET A 1119 0.59 30.60 13.18
CA MET A 1119 1.98 30.31 12.81
C MET A 1119 2.35 28.85 13.11
N ALA A 1120 1.84 28.27 14.22
CA ALA A 1120 2.05 26.86 14.53
C ALA A 1120 1.41 25.95 13.48
N ASP A 1121 0.22 26.28 13.00
CA ASP A 1121 -0.49 25.56 11.94
C ASP A 1121 0.26 25.63 10.60
N LEU A 1122 0.78 26.81 10.23
CA LEU A 1122 1.61 26.98 9.04
C LEU A 1122 2.93 26.19 9.13
N ILE A 1123 3.58 26.13 10.30
CA ILE A 1123 4.77 25.30 10.50
C ILE A 1123 4.42 23.81 10.36
N ALA A 1124 3.29 23.39 10.93
CA ALA A 1124 2.80 22.01 10.84
C ALA A 1124 2.49 21.59 9.38
N LYS A 1125 1.95 22.49 8.55
CA LYS A 1125 1.73 22.29 7.10
C LYS A 1125 3.00 21.80 6.39
N PHE A 1126 4.16 22.37 6.72
CA PHE A 1126 5.45 21.98 6.13
C PHE A 1126 6.09 20.72 6.75
N LYS A 1127 5.30 19.94 7.51
CA LYS A 1127 5.66 18.65 8.12
C LYS A 1127 6.95 18.72 8.96
N SER A 1128 6.86 19.41 10.10
CA SER A 1128 7.94 19.45 11.10
C SER A 1128 8.38 18.04 11.50
N CYS A 1129 9.70 17.80 11.52
CA CYS A 1129 10.26 16.56 12.03
C CYS A 1129 10.32 16.51 13.56
N VAL A 1130 10.22 17.66 14.23
CA VAL A 1130 10.29 17.84 15.69
C VAL A 1130 8.97 18.36 16.28
N PRO A 1131 8.74 18.20 17.58
CA PRO A 1131 7.59 18.79 18.28
C PRO A 1131 7.52 20.31 18.17
N ILE A 1132 6.29 20.83 18.11
CA ILE A 1132 5.94 22.25 18.13
C ILE A 1132 5.21 22.52 19.45
N LEU A 1133 5.88 23.16 20.40
CA LEU A 1133 5.28 23.61 21.64
C LEU A 1133 4.59 24.96 21.42
N VAL A 1134 3.26 24.98 21.57
CA VAL A 1134 2.42 26.17 21.39
C VAL A 1134 2.18 26.81 22.74
N VAL A 1135 2.79 27.96 22.98
CA VAL A 1135 2.68 28.72 24.23
C VAL A 1135 1.63 29.81 24.05
N THR A 1136 0.53 29.72 24.80
CA THR A 1136 -0.64 30.60 24.70
C THR A 1136 -1.23 30.89 26.08
N THR A 1137 -2.00 31.98 26.20
CA THR A 1137 -2.81 32.24 27.40
C THR A 1137 -4.25 31.79 27.25
N ASP A 1138 -4.68 31.45 26.04
CA ASP A 1138 -6.05 31.06 25.72
C ASP A 1138 -6.24 29.53 25.82
N PRO A 1139 -7.09 29.03 26.75
CA PRO A 1139 -7.42 27.62 26.85
C PRO A 1139 -8.05 27.03 25.57
N LYS A 1140 -8.82 27.82 24.81
CA LYS A 1140 -9.46 27.37 23.56
C LYS A 1140 -8.42 27.15 22.48
N VAL A 1141 -7.45 28.07 22.33
CA VAL A 1141 -6.31 27.91 21.42
C VAL A 1141 -5.50 26.68 21.82
N ALA A 1142 -5.24 26.52 23.12
CA ALA A 1142 -4.54 25.33 23.65
C ALA A 1142 -5.27 24.03 23.30
N ALA A 1143 -6.60 23.96 23.46
CA ALA A 1143 -7.38 22.78 23.09
C ALA A 1143 -7.39 22.55 21.56
N CYS A 1144 -7.62 23.58 20.76
CA CYS A 1144 -7.70 23.49 19.29
C CYS A 1144 -6.38 23.10 18.61
N THR A 1145 -5.23 23.33 19.25
CA THR A 1145 -3.91 22.88 18.75
C THR A 1145 -3.68 21.38 18.94
N LYS A 1146 -4.46 20.71 19.82
CA LYS A 1146 -4.31 19.26 20.07
C LYS A 1146 -4.62 18.38 18.87
N ILE A 1147 -5.40 18.88 17.90
CA ILE A 1147 -5.73 18.15 16.67
C ILE A 1147 -4.67 18.33 15.57
N ALA A 1148 -3.82 19.35 15.69
CA ALA A 1148 -2.82 19.66 14.69
C ALA A 1148 -1.58 18.78 14.84
N PHE A 1149 -0.94 18.47 13.70
CA PHE A 1149 0.23 17.59 13.69
C PHE A 1149 1.42 18.22 14.39
N ALA A 1150 2.08 17.42 15.22
CA ALA A 1150 3.26 17.80 16.00
C ALA A 1150 3.06 18.91 17.04
N GLN A 1151 1.85 19.44 17.22
CA GLN A 1151 1.59 20.52 18.17
C GLN A 1151 1.30 20.01 19.58
N TYR A 1152 1.84 20.70 20.59
CA TYR A 1152 1.64 20.43 22.01
C TYR A 1152 1.39 21.76 22.71
N PRO A 1153 0.22 21.97 23.31
CA PRO A 1153 -0.08 23.22 23.98
C PRO A 1153 0.61 23.31 25.35
N PHE A 1154 1.05 24.52 25.70
CA PHE A 1154 1.50 24.91 27.02
C PHE A 1154 0.77 26.19 27.43
N LEU A 1155 -0.22 26.04 28.31
CA LEU A 1155 -1.01 27.17 28.81
C LEU A 1155 -0.21 27.94 29.86
N VAL A 1156 -0.06 29.24 29.66
CA VAL A 1156 0.61 30.13 30.61
C VAL A 1156 -0.32 31.27 31.03
N PRO A 1157 -0.15 31.84 32.23
CA PRO A 1157 -1.02 32.92 32.69
C PRO A 1157 -0.78 34.25 31.94
N VAL A 1158 0.38 34.44 31.33
CA VAL A 1158 0.78 35.68 30.63
C VAL A 1158 1.98 35.41 29.72
N LEU A 1159 1.96 35.94 28.49
CA LEU A 1159 3.07 35.84 27.53
C LEU A 1159 4.24 36.81 27.83
N GLY A 1160 3.97 37.91 28.55
CA GLY A 1160 4.98 38.90 28.94
C GLY A 1160 5.46 39.79 27.78
N ASN A 1161 6.46 40.64 28.03
CA ASN A 1161 7.08 41.52 27.04
C ASN A 1161 8.46 41.00 26.59
N ARG A 1162 9.13 41.71 25.67
CA ARG A 1162 10.44 41.32 25.10
C ARG A 1162 11.50 41.01 26.15
N SER A 1163 11.50 41.70 27.29
CA SER A 1163 12.49 41.47 28.37
C SER A 1163 12.23 40.18 29.18
N SER A 1164 10.99 39.71 29.21
CA SER A 1164 10.60 38.46 29.89
C SER A 1164 10.63 37.22 28.99
N LEU A 1165 10.78 37.40 27.68
CA LEU A 1165 10.77 36.32 26.69
C LEU A 1165 11.74 35.18 27.02
N PRO A 1166 13.01 35.41 27.43
CA PRO A 1166 13.91 34.32 27.82
C PRO A 1166 13.41 33.47 28.99
N LYS A 1167 12.78 34.09 29.99
CA LYS A 1167 12.20 33.36 31.11
C LYS A 1167 11.01 32.51 30.67
N LEU A 1168 10.19 33.02 29.76
CA LEU A 1168 9.06 32.26 29.21
C LEU A 1168 9.54 31.05 28.40
N VAL A 1169 10.52 31.24 27.50
CA VAL A 1169 11.10 30.16 26.70
C VAL A 1169 11.70 29.09 27.59
N ARG A 1170 12.46 29.46 28.64
CA ARG A 1170 13.02 28.51 29.59
C ARG A 1170 11.94 27.68 30.30
N ARG A 1171 10.88 28.32 30.79
CA ARG A 1171 9.73 27.60 31.38
C ARG A 1171 9.07 26.64 30.39
N ALA A 1172 8.95 27.06 29.13
CA ALA A 1172 8.36 26.25 28.07
C ALA A 1172 9.24 25.01 27.75
N VAL A 1173 10.56 25.19 27.71
CA VAL A 1173 11.53 24.09 27.52
C VAL A 1173 11.52 23.12 28.71
N ASP A 1174 11.46 23.63 29.94
CA ASP A 1174 11.38 22.78 31.14
C ASP A 1174 10.08 21.97 31.16
N PHE A 1175 8.93 22.60 30.83
CA PHE A 1175 7.67 21.90 30.63
C PHE A 1175 7.77 20.80 29.56
N ALA A 1176 8.40 21.09 28.42
CA ALA A 1176 8.60 20.08 27.37
C ALA A 1176 9.49 18.90 27.81
N ARG A 1177 10.44 19.12 28.73
CA ARG A 1177 11.23 18.03 29.34
C ARG A 1177 10.39 17.18 30.28
N ASP A 1178 9.61 17.81 31.14
CA ASP A 1178 8.74 17.13 32.10
C ASP A 1178 7.70 16.24 31.39
N GLU A 1179 7.14 16.75 30.30
CA GLU A 1179 6.21 16.01 29.42
C GLU A 1179 6.89 15.00 28.49
N LYS A 1180 8.23 14.86 28.54
CA LYS A 1180 9.03 13.98 27.68
C LYS A 1180 8.82 14.25 26.18
N ILE A 1181 8.58 15.51 25.83
CA ILE A 1181 8.45 16.03 24.47
C ILE A 1181 9.82 16.49 23.94
N TYR A 1182 10.75 16.84 24.83
CA TYR A 1182 12.08 17.31 24.46
C TYR A 1182 13.14 16.78 25.44
N PHE A 1183 14.26 16.27 24.90
CA PHE A 1183 15.30 15.59 25.68
C PHE A 1183 16.65 16.33 25.70
N GLY A 1184 16.77 17.48 25.03
CA GLY A 1184 18.02 18.24 24.89
C GLY A 1184 18.30 18.69 23.45
N GLY A 1185 19.28 19.56 23.24
CA GLY A 1185 19.65 20.14 21.93
C GLY A 1185 19.17 21.58 21.70
N ALA A 1186 19.34 22.12 20.48
CA ALA A 1186 18.92 23.50 20.22
C ALA A 1186 17.39 23.63 20.15
N VAL A 1187 16.88 24.84 20.38
CA VAL A 1187 15.45 25.17 20.34
C VAL A 1187 15.23 26.32 19.36
N THR A 1188 14.25 26.18 18.47
CA THR A 1188 13.84 27.25 17.57
C THR A 1188 12.66 28.00 18.16
N VAL A 1189 12.80 29.29 18.39
CA VAL A 1189 11.75 30.15 18.98
C VAL A 1189 11.16 31.04 17.89
N VAL A 1190 9.83 31.07 17.81
CA VAL A 1190 9.05 31.89 16.89
C VAL A 1190 8.05 32.73 17.68
N HIS A 1191 8.07 34.05 17.49
CA HIS A 1191 7.13 34.99 18.13
C HIS A 1191 6.85 36.21 17.23
N GLY A 1192 5.79 36.97 17.53
CA GLY A 1192 5.52 38.29 16.95
C GLY A 1192 4.93 38.29 15.53
N ALA A 1193 4.61 37.14 14.95
CA ALA A 1193 3.97 37.05 13.64
C ALA A 1193 2.44 37.11 13.77
N ASN A 1194 1.86 38.26 13.45
CA ASN A 1194 0.41 38.49 13.30
C ASN A 1194 -0.43 38.33 14.59
N GLU A 1195 0.13 38.75 15.72
CA GLU A 1195 -0.62 38.95 16.96
C GLU A 1195 -1.12 40.39 17.00
N PRO A 1196 -2.45 40.65 17.06
CA PRO A 1196 -3.03 42.00 16.96
C PRO A 1196 -2.43 43.02 17.95
N ASN A 1197 -1.83 42.54 19.04
CA ASN A 1197 -1.24 43.31 20.13
C ASN A 1197 0.25 42.99 20.37
N ALA A 1198 0.97 42.33 19.46
CA ALA A 1198 2.39 42.07 19.68
C ALA A 1198 3.22 43.35 19.56
N GLU A 1199 3.78 43.80 20.70
CA GLU A 1199 4.81 44.86 20.78
C GLU A 1199 6.19 44.40 20.26
N ILE A 1200 6.28 43.23 19.61
CA ILE A 1200 7.55 42.58 19.25
C ILE A 1200 7.53 42.24 17.76
N GLU A 1201 8.57 42.66 17.02
CA GLU A 1201 8.78 42.29 15.62
C GLU A 1201 8.75 40.75 15.42
N PRO A 1202 8.23 40.26 14.29
CA PRO A 1202 8.24 38.83 13.97
C PRO A 1202 9.68 38.35 13.84
N VAL A 1203 10.07 37.38 14.68
CA VAL A 1203 11.43 36.88 14.76
C VAL A 1203 11.44 35.36 14.81
N MET A 1204 12.40 34.78 14.09
CA MET A 1204 12.83 33.40 14.20
C MET A 1204 14.25 33.38 14.78
N GLN A 1205 14.45 32.69 15.91
CA GLN A 1205 15.76 32.52 16.55
C GLN A 1205 16.05 31.05 16.84
N ILE A 1206 17.33 30.67 16.86
CA ILE A 1206 17.80 29.36 17.30
C ILE A 1206 18.63 29.58 18.56
N TRP A 1207 18.22 28.98 19.67
CA TRP A 1207 18.90 29.06 20.96
C TRP A 1207 19.61 27.73 21.22
N SER A 1208 20.90 27.78 21.47
CA SER A 1208 21.70 26.62 21.87
C SER A 1208 21.40 26.19 23.31
N GLU A 1209 21.89 25.03 23.72
CA GLU A 1209 21.80 24.65 25.14
C GLU A 1209 22.51 25.64 26.08
N GLN A 1210 23.53 26.34 25.59
CA GLN A 1210 24.23 27.36 26.36
C GLN A 1210 23.35 28.62 26.52
N ASP A 1211 22.72 29.08 25.43
CA ASP A 1211 21.78 30.20 25.46
C ASP A 1211 20.54 29.93 26.34
N LEU A 1212 20.19 28.66 26.54
CA LEU A 1212 19.10 28.25 27.45
C LEU A 1212 19.53 28.19 28.92
N LYS A 1213 20.82 28.01 29.18
CA LYS A 1213 21.41 27.98 30.53
C LYS A 1213 21.67 29.38 31.05
N ASP A 1214 22.27 30.20 30.20
CA ASP A 1214 22.54 31.63 30.40
C ASP A 1214 21.22 32.43 30.50
#